data_AF-A0A150T892-F1
#
_entry.id   AF-A0A150T892-F1
#
_cell.length_a   1.000
_cell.length_b   1.000
_cell.length_c   1.000
_cell.angle_alpha   90.00
_cell.angle_beta   90.00
_cell.angle_gamma   90.00
#
_symmetry.space_group_name_H-M   'P 1'
#
loop_
_entity.id
_entity.type
_entity.pdbx_description
1 polymer ?
#
loop_
_entity_poly.entity_id
_entity_poly.type
_entity_poly.pdbx_seq_one_letter_code
_entity_poly.pdbx_strand_id
1 'polypeptide(L)'
;MNTRTCAEGVDEFTGGPALAARRGALDSLRGPEGGYARSHRGLAAFWRVIAEEVLVRPTPPETLSLLTQLDDWLAGGPACALAVSADPRARTALLARWAISIVEREAAEVIFVPVSPCFGTAVERDMLKLFFGLFRSSTTAVFSRPRSPEELMLSIRMALRSVDSVSSVPSEECPQLLVIVDGLERAADGWPHRRMPFLGDVYDGAHIIVSTSPESSSAHGLGLHERLAWSREQTSLFFLAREIDTSEKSTQAREVIERAGEVEPSLIRFFDALGTALAPVSNDDLVSAIGLDGTALEAFKNGPLSAHEPLVVSDNEKYSFRDDATRASWMVDANKVASVEDAIIGRGLAALTRGAVVPDAWSPYLVEYLGAHMQRRSVSVPELMRLVSPEWLQIWMSRPGGLVGFTTDARRARYAAEDALASACSPECAGVAQQDRATLLCAIVRCALVEGSLFAKEGSHEQSDYRTGPYVESSVDLSRPTGAARERAEALMTLASVLTGSEQQLVQRWAADACAGLGEVFPRPIPYVATDQSAADPERVRRIRAGAKHEEVDGYLARDLVIRPTDLSPEEAWSLAESRDGESRMVAFAGILPDLPDEMREKAVREVIAAYWAHGDRLALRILAACAPWMSLADAAKVLCNELGNDWTDEYPGMLVGFGSLTELSPLVRRLGGTAALVGVARAIADVGRWLP
;
A
#
# COMPACT_ATOMS: atom_id res chain seq x y z
N MET A 1 -23.85 32.71 -31.61
CA MET A 1 -22.59 32.94 -30.89
C MET A 1 -21.94 31.58 -30.70
N ASN A 2 -21.01 31.24 -31.59
CA ASN A 2 -20.34 29.93 -31.59
C ASN A 2 -19.15 29.97 -30.64
N THR A 3 -19.14 29.03 -29.69
CA THR A 3 -18.01 28.73 -28.82
C THR A 3 -16.92 28.04 -29.65
N ARG A 4 -15.81 28.75 -29.85
CA ARG A 4 -14.55 28.19 -30.37
C ARG A 4 -13.89 27.39 -29.25
N THR A 5 -13.79 26.08 -29.42
CA THR A 5 -12.98 25.18 -28.60
C THR A 5 -11.50 25.47 -28.81
N CYS A 6 -10.79 25.86 -27.75
CA CYS A 6 -9.35 26.12 -27.71
C CYS A 6 -8.53 24.82 -27.69
N ALA A 7 -8.52 24.06 -28.79
CA ALA A 7 -7.68 22.86 -28.92
C ALA A 7 -6.56 22.96 -29.98
N GLU A 8 -6.43 24.07 -30.70
CA GLU A 8 -5.53 24.16 -31.88
C GLU A 8 -4.40 25.21 -31.76
N GLY A 9 -3.97 25.57 -30.55
CA GLY A 9 -3.05 26.70 -30.33
C GLY A 9 -1.53 26.43 -30.36
N VAL A 10 -1.05 25.21 -30.63
CA VAL A 10 0.39 24.86 -30.44
C VAL A 10 1.13 24.47 -31.75
N ASP A 11 0.46 24.55 -32.91
CA ASP A 11 0.99 23.99 -34.17
C ASP A 11 1.66 24.97 -35.15
N GLU A 12 1.82 26.26 -34.82
CA GLU A 12 2.43 27.24 -35.74
C GLU A 12 3.85 27.73 -35.36
N PHE A 13 4.60 26.94 -34.58
CA PHE A 13 6.06 27.08 -34.55
C PHE A 13 6.67 25.98 -35.41
N THR A 14 7.20 26.33 -36.58
CA THR A 14 8.09 25.48 -37.39
C THR A 14 9.40 25.26 -36.63
N GLY A 15 9.34 24.48 -35.55
CA GLY A 15 10.48 24.12 -34.75
C GLY A 15 11.42 23.23 -35.56
N GLY A 16 12.72 23.52 -35.51
CA GLY A 16 13.73 22.68 -36.14
C GLY A 16 13.71 21.23 -35.64
N PRO A 17 14.48 20.33 -36.27
CA PRO A 17 14.46 18.89 -36.00
C PRO A 17 14.66 18.50 -34.52
N ALA A 18 15.40 19.31 -33.76
CA ALA A 18 15.57 19.11 -32.31
C ALA A 18 14.26 19.27 -31.51
N LEU A 19 13.37 20.19 -31.88
CA LEU A 19 12.09 20.34 -31.20
C LEU A 19 11.15 19.17 -31.51
N ALA A 20 11.21 18.63 -32.74
CA ALA A 20 10.45 17.45 -33.14
C ALA A 20 10.89 16.21 -32.37
N ALA A 21 12.20 15.99 -32.22
CA ALA A 21 12.76 14.90 -31.41
C ALA A 21 12.28 14.99 -29.95
N ARG A 22 12.36 16.18 -29.33
CA ARG A 22 11.84 16.41 -27.96
C ARG A 22 10.34 16.14 -27.82
N ARG A 23 9.54 16.55 -28.80
CA ARG A 23 8.09 16.27 -28.81
C ARG A 23 7.84 14.76 -28.90
N GLY A 24 8.59 14.05 -29.73
CA GLY A 24 8.54 12.58 -29.80
C GLY A 24 8.92 11.91 -28.48
N ALA A 25 9.97 12.40 -27.82
CA ALA A 25 10.39 11.90 -26.51
C ALA A 25 9.33 12.15 -25.42
N LEU A 26 8.66 13.29 -25.43
CA LEU A 26 7.54 13.58 -24.52
C LEU A 26 6.32 12.70 -24.76
N ASP A 27 5.96 12.45 -26.02
CA ASP A 27 4.86 11.53 -26.32
C ASP A 27 5.20 10.10 -25.88
N SER A 28 6.46 9.73 -26.06
CA SER A 28 7.04 8.47 -25.59
C SER A 28 6.90 8.30 -24.05
N LEU A 29 7.15 9.36 -23.26
CA LEU A 29 7.01 9.37 -21.79
C LEU A 29 5.55 9.32 -21.28
N ARG A 30 4.55 9.38 -22.17
CA ARG A 30 3.12 9.24 -21.81
C ARG A 30 2.65 7.78 -21.79
N GLY A 31 3.54 6.85 -22.13
CA GLY A 31 3.21 5.43 -22.24
C GLY A 31 2.64 5.04 -23.61
N PRO A 32 2.34 3.75 -23.80
CA PRO A 32 1.94 3.18 -25.09
C PRO A 32 0.59 3.73 -25.60
N GLU A 33 0.42 3.74 -26.93
CA GLU A 33 -0.86 4.07 -27.55
C GLU A 33 -1.99 3.16 -27.08
N GLY A 34 -3.13 3.75 -26.72
CA GLY A 34 -4.28 3.02 -26.18
C GLY A 34 -4.10 2.50 -24.74
N GLY A 35 -2.94 2.69 -24.11
CA GLY A 35 -2.66 2.29 -22.74
C GLY A 35 -3.28 3.22 -21.68
N TYR A 36 -3.40 2.71 -20.45
CA TYR A 36 -3.96 3.46 -19.32
C TYR A 36 -3.22 4.78 -19.08
N ALA A 37 -1.89 4.77 -19.02
CA ALA A 37 -1.09 5.98 -18.78
C ALA A 37 -1.34 7.07 -19.82
N ARG A 38 -1.50 6.70 -21.10
CA ARG A 38 -1.78 7.67 -22.17
C ARG A 38 -3.18 8.26 -22.06
N SER A 39 -4.14 7.48 -21.57
CA SER A 39 -5.50 7.95 -21.26
C SER A 39 -5.59 8.72 -19.93
N HIS A 40 -4.56 8.65 -19.09
CA HIS A 40 -4.53 9.29 -17.79
C HIS A 40 -4.40 10.81 -17.93
N ARG A 41 -5.51 11.52 -17.73
CA ARG A 41 -5.58 12.98 -17.90
C ARG A 41 -4.56 13.73 -17.07
N GLY A 42 -4.31 13.27 -15.85
CA GLY A 42 -3.31 13.85 -14.95
C GLY A 42 -1.90 13.83 -15.53
N LEU A 43 -1.51 12.72 -16.16
CA LEU A 43 -0.17 12.57 -16.74
C LEU A 43 -0.02 13.47 -17.98
N ALA A 44 -1.06 13.54 -18.81
CA ALA A 44 -1.09 14.43 -19.96
C ALA A 44 -0.99 15.91 -19.55
N ALA A 45 -1.72 16.31 -18.50
CA ALA A 45 -1.67 17.66 -17.93
C ALA A 45 -0.30 17.97 -17.32
N PHE A 46 0.28 17.04 -16.55
CA PHE A 46 1.65 17.15 -16.03
C PHE A 46 2.65 17.46 -17.14
N TRP A 47 2.70 16.63 -18.19
CA TRP A 47 3.64 16.83 -19.29
C TRP A 47 3.37 18.12 -20.08
N ARG A 48 2.13 18.59 -20.15
CA ARG A 48 1.79 19.89 -20.77
C ARG A 48 2.42 21.04 -19.98
N VAL A 49 2.25 21.05 -18.66
CA VAL A 49 2.83 22.07 -17.77
C VAL A 49 4.36 22.01 -17.80
N ILE A 50 4.93 20.81 -17.72
CA ILE A 50 6.38 20.61 -17.70
C ILE A 50 7.04 20.93 -19.05
N ALA A 51 6.38 20.64 -20.18
CA ALA A 51 6.93 20.92 -21.50
C ALA A 51 7.21 22.42 -21.70
N GLU A 52 6.34 23.30 -21.22
CA GLU A 52 6.57 24.76 -21.27
C GLU A 52 7.84 25.16 -20.50
N GLU A 53 8.11 24.50 -19.38
CA GLU A 53 9.26 24.80 -18.55
C GLU A 53 10.56 24.20 -19.09
N VAL A 54 10.48 22.97 -19.59
CA VAL A 54 11.65 22.18 -20.00
C VAL A 54 12.06 22.46 -21.44
N LEU A 55 11.10 22.62 -22.36
CA LEU A 55 11.42 22.81 -23.78
C LEU A 55 11.76 24.26 -24.11
N VAL A 56 11.13 25.23 -23.45
CA VAL A 56 11.25 26.66 -23.81
C VAL A 56 12.41 27.32 -23.08
N ARG A 57 12.64 26.99 -21.80
CA ARG A 57 13.68 27.66 -21.00
C ARG A 57 15.05 26.98 -21.18
N PRO A 58 16.14 27.75 -21.31
CA PRO A 58 17.50 27.19 -21.37
C PRO A 58 17.84 26.48 -20.07
N THR A 59 18.61 25.40 -20.18
CA THR A 59 19.10 24.64 -19.01
C THR A 59 20.14 25.47 -18.27
N PRO A 60 19.96 25.77 -16.97
CA PRO A 60 20.96 26.47 -16.17
C PRO A 60 22.29 25.69 -16.11
N PRO A 61 23.45 26.36 -15.99
CA PRO A 61 24.75 25.69 -15.91
C PRO A 61 24.88 24.68 -14.76
N GLU A 62 24.29 25.00 -13.61
CA GLU A 62 24.28 24.11 -12.44
C GLU A 62 23.48 22.83 -12.72
N THR A 63 22.37 22.96 -13.46
CA THR A 63 21.57 21.82 -13.92
C THR A 63 22.36 20.94 -14.88
N LEU A 64 23.23 21.49 -15.73
CA LEU A 64 24.08 20.68 -16.63
C LEU A 64 25.04 19.76 -15.85
N SER A 65 25.68 20.27 -14.80
CA SER A 65 26.57 19.46 -13.94
C SER A 65 25.81 18.30 -13.28
N LEU A 66 24.58 18.55 -12.81
CA LEU A 66 23.74 17.51 -12.22
C LEU A 66 23.26 16.48 -13.25
N LEU A 67 22.93 16.91 -14.48
CA LEU A 67 22.59 15.99 -15.56
C LEU A 67 23.77 15.07 -15.90
N THR A 68 25.00 15.58 -15.92
CA THR A 68 26.19 14.73 -16.08
C THR A 68 26.34 13.72 -14.94
N GLN A 69 26.13 14.14 -13.69
CA GLN A 69 26.21 13.22 -12.55
C GLN A 69 25.12 12.13 -12.60
N LEU A 70 23.91 12.46 -13.06
CA LEU A 70 22.84 11.49 -13.26
C LEU A 70 23.16 10.51 -14.40
N ASP A 71 23.80 10.98 -15.47
CA ASP A 71 24.28 10.12 -16.56
C ASP A 71 25.38 9.16 -16.09
N ASP A 72 26.36 9.67 -15.33
CA ASP A 72 27.44 8.84 -14.75
C ASP A 72 26.87 7.78 -13.80
N TRP A 73 25.83 8.14 -13.03
CA TRP A 73 25.12 7.21 -12.17
C TRP A 73 24.35 6.15 -12.93
N LEU A 74 23.63 6.51 -14.00
CA LEU A 74 22.93 5.53 -14.82
C LEU A 74 23.91 4.56 -15.50
N ALA A 75 25.10 5.03 -15.87
CA ALA A 75 26.10 4.23 -16.57
C ALA A 75 26.83 3.19 -15.68
N GLY A 76 26.91 3.40 -14.36
CA GLY A 76 27.67 2.49 -13.48
C GLY A 76 27.49 2.69 -11.98
N GLY A 77 26.47 3.44 -11.57
CA GLY A 77 26.10 3.65 -10.19
C GLY A 77 25.29 2.49 -9.61
N PRO A 78 24.90 2.58 -8.32
CA PRO A 78 23.99 1.63 -7.72
C PRO A 78 22.58 1.72 -8.34
N ALA A 79 21.81 0.64 -8.25
CA ALA A 79 20.46 0.57 -8.82
C ALA A 79 19.48 1.62 -8.25
N CYS A 80 19.71 2.12 -7.04
CA CYS A 80 18.81 3.06 -6.38
C CYS A 80 19.45 4.45 -6.19
N ALA A 81 18.66 5.51 -6.38
CA ALA A 81 19.07 6.88 -6.10
C ALA A 81 17.97 7.73 -5.47
N LEU A 82 18.38 8.74 -4.70
CA LEU A 82 17.53 9.77 -4.14
C LEU A 82 17.92 11.14 -4.71
N ALA A 83 16.94 11.87 -5.24
CA ALA A 83 17.09 13.27 -5.63
C ALA A 83 16.41 14.17 -4.59
N VAL A 84 17.17 14.96 -3.85
CA VAL A 84 16.67 15.80 -2.75
C VAL A 84 16.77 17.28 -3.11
N SER A 85 15.64 17.99 -3.00
CA SER A 85 15.58 19.45 -3.18
C SER A 85 14.46 20.07 -2.38
N ALA A 86 14.69 21.26 -1.81
CA ALA A 86 13.66 22.07 -1.16
C ALA A 86 12.68 22.69 -2.17
N ASP A 87 13.08 22.84 -3.44
CA ASP A 87 12.25 23.36 -4.50
C ASP A 87 11.65 22.20 -5.33
N PRO A 88 10.35 21.89 -5.17
CA PRO A 88 9.71 20.81 -5.90
C PRO A 88 9.72 21.04 -7.41
N ARG A 89 9.67 22.30 -7.86
CA ARG A 89 9.60 22.67 -9.27
C ARG A 89 10.94 22.49 -9.96
N ALA A 90 12.03 22.98 -9.36
CA ALA A 90 13.38 22.76 -9.87
C ALA A 90 13.72 21.27 -9.97
N ARG A 91 13.34 20.49 -8.95
CA ARG A 91 13.55 19.03 -8.92
C ARG A 91 12.79 18.31 -10.04
N THR A 92 11.50 18.61 -10.18
CA THR A 92 10.66 18.07 -11.24
C THR A 92 11.23 18.43 -12.62
N ALA A 93 11.66 19.68 -12.82
CA ALA A 93 12.22 20.16 -14.08
C ALA A 93 13.58 19.51 -14.42
N LEU A 94 14.46 19.28 -13.44
CA LEU A 94 15.71 18.54 -13.63
C LEU A 94 15.43 17.11 -14.12
N LEU A 95 14.58 16.38 -13.38
CA LEU A 95 14.29 14.98 -13.69
C LEU A 95 13.55 14.83 -15.02
N ALA A 96 12.66 15.75 -15.35
CA ALA A 96 11.99 15.77 -16.65
C ALA A 96 12.95 16.09 -17.80
N ARG A 97 13.87 17.05 -17.64
CA ARG A 97 14.95 17.32 -18.61
C ARG A 97 15.79 16.07 -18.86
N TRP A 98 16.16 15.41 -17.77
CA TRP A 98 16.97 14.19 -17.84
C TRP A 98 16.21 13.07 -18.55
N ALA A 99 14.98 12.77 -18.14
CA ALA A 99 14.12 11.77 -18.76
C ALA A 99 13.97 11.97 -20.28
N ILE A 100 13.71 13.21 -20.71
CA ILE A 100 13.62 13.54 -22.14
C ILE A 100 14.96 13.26 -22.83
N SER A 101 16.08 13.70 -22.25
CA SER A 101 17.41 13.46 -22.82
C SER A 101 17.77 11.97 -22.93
N ILE A 102 17.35 11.14 -21.96
CA ILE A 102 17.56 9.68 -22.00
C ILE A 102 16.77 9.06 -23.16
N VAL A 103 15.51 9.45 -23.32
CA VAL A 103 14.64 8.95 -24.40
C VAL A 103 15.13 9.42 -25.77
N GLU A 104 15.56 10.68 -25.90
CA GLU A 104 16.07 11.23 -27.17
C GLU A 104 17.31 10.51 -27.70
N ARG A 105 18.18 10.04 -26.80
CA ARG A 105 19.42 9.35 -27.15
C ARG A 105 19.31 7.83 -27.08
N GLU A 106 18.11 7.32 -26.81
CA GLU A 106 17.80 5.88 -26.67
C GLU A 106 18.74 5.18 -25.67
N ALA A 107 19.06 5.85 -24.56
CA ALA A 107 19.99 5.29 -23.56
C ALA A 107 19.33 4.28 -22.60
N ALA A 108 18.03 4.42 -22.36
CA ALA A 108 17.24 3.52 -21.52
C ALA A 108 15.75 3.64 -21.85
N GLU A 109 14.96 2.62 -21.52
CA GLU A 109 13.51 2.76 -21.42
C GLU A 109 13.18 3.58 -20.16
N VAL A 110 12.35 4.61 -20.27
CA VAL A 110 12.05 5.51 -19.15
C VAL A 110 10.59 5.40 -18.71
N ILE A 111 10.39 5.09 -17.43
CA ILE A 111 9.10 5.16 -16.74
C ILE A 111 9.15 6.38 -15.82
N PHE A 112 8.31 7.39 -16.08
CA PHE A 112 8.22 8.60 -15.27
C PHE A 112 6.88 8.67 -14.54
N VAL A 113 6.89 8.55 -13.21
CA VAL A 113 5.71 8.54 -12.35
C VAL A 113 5.68 9.84 -11.53
N PRO A 114 4.91 10.86 -11.95
CA PRO A 114 4.74 12.06 -11.14
C PRO A 114 3.80 11.77 -9.97
N VAL A 115 4.20 12.11 -8.75
CA VAL A 115 3.35 12.05 -7.54
C VAL A 115 2.86 13.45 -7.23
N SER A 116 1.59 13.75 -7.48
CA SER A 116 1.07 15.12 -7.39
C SER A 116 -0.44 15.20 -7.18
N PRO A 117 -0.91 15.93 -6.15
CA PRO A 117 -2.32 16.27 -5.98
C PRO A 117 -2.86 17.16 -7.11
N CYS A 118 -2.02 18.04 -7.68
CA CYS A 118 -2.41 18.91 -8.79
C CYS A 118 -2.77 18.14 -10.06
N PHE A 119 -2.26 16.92 -10.20
CA PHE A 119 -2.47 16.05 -11.36
C PHE A 119 -3.26 14.77 -11.02
N GLY A 120 -3.73 14.60 -9.78
CA GLY A 120 -4.52 13.42 -9.38
C GLY A 120 -3.70 12.12 -9.37
N THR A 121 -2.43 12.21 -8.98
CA THR A 121 -1.52 11.06 -8.90
C THR A 121 -0.89 10.94 -7.51
N ALA A 122 -1.55 11.49 -6.49
CA ALA A 122 -1.02 11.52 -5.12
C ALA A 122 -1.42 10.32 -4.26
N VAL A 123 -2.34 9.47 -4.72
CA VAL A 123 -2.83 8.32 -3.95
C VAL A 123 -2.35 7.02 -4.58
N GLU A 124 -2.12 6.00 -3.74
CA GLU A 124 -1.62 4.67 -4.12
C GLU A 124 -2.35 4.11 -5.34
N ARG A 125 -3.68 4.10 -5.31
CA ARG A 125 -4.54 3.58 -6.39
C ARG A 125 -4.16 4.18 -7.75
N ASP A 126 -4.07 5.50 -7.81
CA ASP A 126 -3.83 6.23 -9.07
C ASP A 126 -2.38 6.04 -9.52
N MET A 127 -1.44 6.03 -8.58
CA MET A 127 -0.02 5.77 -8.85
C MET A 127 0.23 4.37 -9.37
N LEU A 128 -0.34 3.32 -8.76
CA LEU A 128 -0.13 1.94 -9.20
C LEU A 128 -0.70 1.70 -10.59
N LYS A 129 -1.91 2.21 -10.89
CA LYS A 129 -2.48 2.12 -12.24
C LYS A 129 -1.62 2.88 -13.26
N LEU A 130 -1.16 4.07 -12.90
CA LEU A 130 -0.29 4.87 -13.75
C LEU A 130 1.04 4.17 -14.03
N PHE A 131 1.71 3.69 -12.98
CA PHE A 131 2.98 2.98 -13.07
C PHE A 131 2.84 1.74 -13.95
N PHE A 132 1.83 0.89 -13.67
CA PHE A 132 1.55 -0.28 -14.50
C PHE A 132 1.30 0.09 -15.96
N GLY A 133 0.52 1.15 -16.21
CA GLY A 133 0.20 1.62 -17.56
C GLY A 133 1.35 2.24 -18.34
N LEU A 134 2.51 2.50 -17.72
CA LEU A 134 3.69 3.09 -18.37
C LEU A 134 4.62 2.05 -19.00
N PHE A 135 4.51 0.76 -18.65
CA PHE A 135 5.29 -0.30 -19.28
C PHE A 135 4.89 -0.48 -20.76
N ARG A 136 5.87 -0.48 -21.68
CA ARG A 136 5.62 -0.57 -23.13
C ARG A 136 5.57 -1.99 -23.68
N SER A 137 6.38 -2.86 -23.10
CA SER A 137 6.89 -4.09 -23.73
C SER A 137 6.68 -5.34 -22.86
N SER A 138 6.20 -5.18 -21.64
CA SER A 138 5.99 -6.29 -20.72
C SER A 138 4.82 -7.15 -21.21
N THR A 139 5.10 -8.23 -21.94
CA THR A 139 4.10 -9.28 -22.16
C THR A 139 3.57 -9.79 -20.81
N THR A 140 4.35 -9.68 -19.74
CA THR A 140 3.93 -9.91 -18.36
C THR A 140 2.77 -8.99 -17.94
N ALA A 141 2.80 -7.70 -18.28
CA ALA A 141 1.70 -6.74 -18.11
C ALA A 141 0.54 -6.97 -19.10
N VAL A 142 0.79 -7.68 -20.21
CA VAL A 142 -0.26 -8.16 -21.12
C VAL A 142 -0.96 -9.41 -20.56
N PHE A 143 -0.27 -10.23 -19.74
CA PHE A 143 -0.81 -11.49 -19.21
C PHE A 143 -1.49 -11.37 -17.85
N SER A 144 -1.05 -10.44 -16.98
CA SER A 144 -1.81 -10.10 -15.78
C SER A 144 -2.70 -8.88 -16.08
N ARG A 145 -4.02 -9.03 -15.96
CA ARG A 145 -4.93 -7.90 -15.80
C ARG A 145 -5.04 -7.68 -14.30
N PRO A 146 -4.12 -6.93 -13.67
CA PRO A 146 -4.07 -6.86 -12.24
C PRO A 146 -5.36 -6.25 -11.71
N ARG A 147 -5.83 -6.89 -10.65
CA ARG A 147 -7.19 -6.84 -10.15
C ARG A 147 -7.30 -6.09 -8.83
N SER A 148 -6.24 -6.22 -8.05
CA SER A 148 -6.04 -5.59 -6.77
C SER A 148 -4.82 -4.69 -6.82
N PRO A 149 -4.66 -3.79 -5.83
CA PRO A 149 -3.39 -3.09 -5.70
C PRO A 149 -2.21 -4.05 -5.43
N GLU A 150 -2.39 -5.20 -4.75
CA GLU A 150 -1.32 -6.20 -4.58
C GLU A 150 -0.93 -6.84 -5.91
N GLU A 151 -1.89 -7.21 -6.75
CA GLU A 151 -1.61 -7.76 -8.07
C GLU A 151 -0.98 -6.72 -8.98
N LEU A 152 -1.39 -5.45 -8.89
CA LEU A 152 -0.74 -4.34 -9.57
C LEU A 152 0.73 -4.27 -9.12
N MET A 153 0.97 -4.30 -7.81
CA MET A 153 2.31 -4.24 -7.26
C MET A 153 3.16 -5.46 -7.63
N LEU A 154 2.60 -6.66 -7.57
CA LEU A 154 3.25 -7.89 -8.00
C LEU A 154 3.57 -7.85 -9.49
N SER A 155 2.63 -7.39 -10.32
CA SER A 155 2.83 -7.27 -11.77
C SER A 155 3.93 -6.25 -12.09
N ILE A 156 3.95 -5.12 -11.39
CA ILE A 156 5.03 -4.12 -11.54
C ILE A 156 6.36 -4.72 -11.07
N ARG A 157 6.41 -5.39 -9.92
CA ARG A 157 7.63 -6.07 -9.43
C ARG A 157 8.12 -7.13 -10.41
N MET A 158 7.22 -7.93 -10.97
CA MET A 158 7.55 -8.90 -12.00
C MET A 158 8.10 -8.20 -13.24
N ALA A 159 7.48 -7.12 -13.70
CA ALA A 159 7.96 -6.33 -14.82
C ALA A 159 9.36 -5.75 -14.57
N LEU A 160 9.62 -5.24 -13.36
CA LEU A 160 10.94 -4.76 -12.92
C LEU A 160 11.98 -5.87 -12.83
N ARG A 161 11.60 -7.11 -12.46
CA ARG A 161 12.49 -8.29 -12.43
C ARG A 161 12.72 -8.94 -13.79
N SER A 162 11.74 -8.83 -14.70
CA SER A 162 11.71 -9.60 -15.94
C SER A 162 12.51 -8.97 -17.09
N VAL A 163 13.37 -7.99 -16.82
CA VAL A 163 14.21 -7.32 -17.83
C VAL A 163 15.05 -8.34 -18.63
N ASP A 164 15.42 -9.46 -18.00
CA ASP A 164 16.19 -10.53 -18.66
C ASP A 164 15.38 -11.69 -19.26
N SER A 165 14.10 -11.87 -18.88
CA SER A 165 13.38 -13.15 -19.12
C SER A 165 12.32 -13.13 -20.22
N VAL A 166 11.97 -11.96 -20.75
CA VAL A 166 10.92 -11.81 -21.79
C VAL A 166 11.49 -11.58 -23.20
N SER A 167 12.79 -11.32 -23.31
CA SER A 167 13.47 -11.29 -24.60
C SER A 167 14.60 -12.30 -24.60
N SER A 168 14.44 -13.39 -25.34
CA SER A 168 15.50 -14.36 -25.64
C SER A 168 16.63 -13.79 -26.52
N VAL A 169 16.73 -12.46 -26.63
CA VAL A 169 17.89 -11.68 -27.09
C VAL A 169 17.74 -10.30 -26.42
N PRO A 170 18.63 -9.83 -25.53
CA PRO A 170 18.76 -8.39 -25.32
C PRO A 170 19.06 -7.81 -26.70
N SER A 171 18.12 -7.07 -27.31
CA SER A 171 18.49 -6.34 -28.52
C SER A 171 19.67 -5.45 -28.14
N GLU A 172 20.72 -5.43 -28.96
CA GLU A 172 21.91 -4.59 -28.75
C GLU A 172 21.58 -3.09 -28.57
N GLU A 173 20.32 -2.69 -28.77
CA GLU A 173 19.86 -1.30 -28.86
C GLU A 173 19.40 -0.68 -27.52
N CYS A 174 18.95 -1.42 -26.48
CA CYS A 174 18.63 -0.80 -25.18
C CYS A 174 18.45 -1.81 -24.01
N PRO A 175 19.48 -2.07 -23.18
CA PRO A 175 19.43 -3.10 -22.14
C PRO A 175 18.92 -2.64 -20.75
N GLN A 176 18.60 -1.36 -20.55
CA GLN A 176 18.40 -0.79 -19.21
C GLN A 176 17.05 -0.08 -19.03
N LEU A 177 16.38 -0.33 -17.91
CA LEU A 177 15.15 0.35 -17.50
C LEU A 177 15.46 1.46 -16.48
N LEU A 178 14.98 2.67 -16.70
CA LEU A 178 15.04 3.79 -15.76
C LEU A 178 13.64 4.13 -15.24
N VAL A 179 13.46 4.03 -13.93
CA VAL A 179 12.24 4.43 -13.23
C VAL A 179 12.49 5.72 -12.46
N ILE A 180 11.68 6.74 -12.71
CA ILE A 180 11.70 8.02 -12.01
C ILE A 180 10.38 8.18 -11.25
N VAL A 181 10.44 8.23 -9.92
CA VAL A 181 9.28 8.55 -9.06
C VAL A 181 9.47 9.97 -8.53
N ASP A 182 8.70 10.92 -9.06
CA ASP A 182 8.89 12.34 -8.75
C ASP A 182 7.94 12.86 -7.65
N GLY A 183 8.54 13.27 -6.53
CA GLY A 183 7.90 13.98 -5.42
C GLY A 183 7.15 13.08 -4.47
N LEU A 184 7.81 12.03 -4.02
CA LEU A 184 7.21 11.01 -3.17
C LEU A 184 6.69 11.55 -1.83
N GLU A 185 7.22 12.67 -1.34
CA GLU A 185 6.71 13.38 -0.16
C GLU A 185 5.29 13.93 -0.35
N ARG A 186 4.84 14.04 -1.61
CA ARG A 186 3.50 14.54 -1.98
C ARG A 186 2.43 13.43 -1.98
N ALA A 187 2.82 12.18 -1.74
CA ALA A 187 1.90 11.06 -1.62
C ALA A 187 0.95 11.29 -0.43
N ALA A 188 -0.35 11.31 -0.70
CA ALA A 188 -1.40 11.66 0.26
C ALA A 188 -1.70 10.54 1.25
N ASP A 189 -1.56 9.28 0.86
CA ASP A 189 -1.95 8.10 1.64
C ASP A 189 -0.76 7.28 2.12
N GLY A 190 0.39 7.93 2.30
CA GLY A 190 1.57 7.25 2.85
C GLY A 190 2.17 6.19 1.92
N TRP A 191 1.85 6.20 0.62
CA TRP A 191 2.47 5.30 -0.37
C TRP A 191 3.91 5.67 -0.80
N PRO A 192 4.84 4.69 -0.95
CA PRO A 192 4.64 3.28 -0.65
C PRO A 192 4.59 3.06 0.86
N HIS A 193 3.75 2.12 1.28
CA HIS A 193 3.59 1.82 2.69
C HIS A 193 4.83 1.06 3.21
N ARG A 194 5.35 1.40 4.38
CA ARG A 194 6.58 0.80 4.95
C ARG A 194 6.55 -0.73 5.10
N ARG A 195 5.36 -1.29 5.25
CA ARG A 195 5.16 -2.75 5.39
C ARG A 195 5.12 -3.49 4.07
N MET A 196 5.01 -2.76 2.97
CA MET A 196 4.96 -3.30 1.63
C MET A 196 6.04 -2.59 0.79
N PRO A 197 7.32 -2.99 0.94
CA PRO A 197 8.44 -2.32 0.30
C PRO A 197 8.36 -2.51 -1.22
N PHE A 198 7.59 -1.65 -1.88
CA PHE A 198 7.22 -1.78 -3.29
C PHE A 198 8.46 -1.76 -4.20
N LEU A 199 9.38 -0.85 -3.90
CA LEU A 199 10.62 -0.61 -4.63
C LEU A 199 11.85 -1.17 -3.91
N GLY A 200 11.68 -2.00 -2.87
CA GLY A 200 12.76 -2.36 -1.96
C GLY A 200 13.78 -3.37 -2.47
N ASP A 201 13.41 -4.16 -3.48
CA ASP A 201 14.34 -5.11 -4.09
C ASP A 201 15.29 -4.40 -5.06
N VAL A 202 16.55 -4.82 -5.09
CA VAL A 202 17.47 -4.49 -6.18
C VAL A 202 17.07 -5.33 -7.37
N TYR A 203 16.65 -4.68 -8.46
CA TYR A 203 16.24 -5.34 -9.69
C TYR A 203 17.40 -5.30 -10.68
N ASP A 204 17.94 -6.47 -11.03
CA ASP A 204 18.98 -6.58 -12.06
C ASP A 204 18.45 -5.96 -13.38
N GLY A 205 19.15 -4.94 -13.90
CA GLY A 205 18.78 -4.24 -15.13
C GLY A 205 17.86 -3.00 -14.98
N ALA A 206 17.37 -2.68 -13.78
CA ALA A 206 16.59 -1.46 -13.55
C ALA A 206 17.30 -0.47 -12.60
N HIS A 207 17.28 0.81 -12.96
CA HIS A 207 17.71 1.92 -12.12
C HIS A 207 16.49 2.72 -11.67
N ILE A 208 16.36 2.94 -10.36
CA ILE A 208 15.22 3.62 -9.74
C ILE A 208 15.72 4.88 -9.03
N ILE A 209 15.21 6.04 -9.45
CA ILE A 209 15.43 7.30 -8.74
C ILE A 209 14.12 7.82 -8.15
N VAL A 210 14.15 8.16 -6.87
CA VAL A 210 13.03 8.75 -6.14
C VAL A 210 13.37 10.19 -5.77
N SER A 211 12.47 11.13 -6.08
CA SER A 211 12.63 12.55 -5.76
C SER A 211 11.85 12.92 -4.50
N THR A 212 12.45 13.72 -3.61
CA THR A 212 11.85 14.08 -2.31
C THR A 212 12.33 15.44 -1.76
N SER A 213 11.66 15.96 -0.73
CA SER A 213 12.04 17.20 -0.03
C SER A 213 13.07 16.95 1.11
N PRO A 214 13.85 17.94 1.54
CA PRO A 214 14.85 17.76 2.61
C PRO A 214 14.22 17.46 3.98
N GLU A 215 13.03 17.99 4.25
CA GLU A 215 12.30 17.79 5.50
C GLU A 215 11.93 16.31 5.66
N SER A 216 11.52 15.68 4.56
CA SER A 216 11.26 14.24 4.51
C SER A 216 12.53 13.37 4.61
N SER A 217 13.74 13.97 4.48
CA SER A 217 15.04 13.29 4.49
C SER A 217 15.98 13.67 5.65
N SER A 218 15.61 14.64 6.51
CA SER A 218 16.47 15.15 7.59
C SER A 218 16.62 14.13 8.73
N ALA A 219 17.60 14.29 9.64
CA ALA A 219 18.09 13.25 10.57
C ALA A 219 17.09 12.67 11.64
N HIS A 220 15.84 13.11 11.67
CA HIS A 220 14.73 12.38 12.33
C HIS A 220 13.96 11.44 11.36
N GLY A 221 14.12 11.67 10.06
CA GLY A 221 13.65 10.90 8.91
C GLY A 221 14.60 9.78 8.50
N LEU A 222 14.82 8.83 9.41
CA LEU A 222 15.12 7.44 9.02
C LEU A 222 14.04 6.84 8.10
N GLY A 223 12.89 7.52 7.97
CA GLY A 223 11.69 7.05 7.32
C GLY A 223 11.79 6.73 5.83
N LEU A 224 12.51 7.47 4.97
CA LEU A 224 12.40 7.18 3.52
C LEU A 224 13.16 5.92 3.09
N HIS A 225 14.39 5.74 3.57
CA HIS A 225 15.13 4.48 3.35
C HIS A 225 14.39 3.29 3.96
N GLU A 226 13.83 3.44 5.16
CA GLU A 226 13.03 2.40 5.82
C GLU A 226 11.74 2.11 5.03
N ARG A 227 11.03 3.15 4.59
CA ARG A 227 9.78 3.07 3.81
C ARG A 227 9.99 2.42 2.45
N LEU A 228 11.13 2.70 1.80
CA LEU A 228 11.53 2.07 0.54
C LEU A 228 12.24 0.73 0.77
N ALA A 229 12.61 0.39 2.00
CA ALA A 229 13.52 -0.72 2.33
C ALA A 229 14.87 -0.68 1.58
N TRP A 230 15.41 0.52 1.32
CA TRP A 230 16.68 0.70 0.63
C TRP A 230 17.87 0.77 1.60
N SER A 231 18.92 0.00 1.30
CA SER A 231 20.21 0.14 2.00
C SER A 231 20.87 1.47 1.64
N ARG A 232 21.35 2.20 2.66
CA ARG A 232 22.12 3.44 2.46
C ARG A 232 23.40 3.23 1.67
N GLU A 233 24.02 2.06 1.80
CA GLU A 233 25.26 1.69 1.10
C GLU A 233 25.02 1.43 -0.40
N GLN A 234 23.79 1.13 -0.78
CA GLN A 234 23.36 0.82 -2.15
C GLN A 234 22.51 1.93 -2.77
N THR A 235 22.56 3.15 -2.22
CA THR A 235 21.75 4.28 -2.70
C THR A 235 22.64 5.50 -2.97
N SER A 236 22.59 6.03 -4.20
CA SER A 236 23.22 7.32 -4.53
C SER A 236 22.34 8.49 -4.09
N LEU A 237 22.94 9.61 -3.71
CA LEU A 237 22.23 10.78 -3.21
C LEU A 237 22.63 12.04 -3.99
N PHE A 238 21.64 12.68 -4.63
CA PHE A 238 21.81 13.89 -5.41
C PHE A 238 21.14 15.05 -4.69
N PHE A 239 21.93 16.06 -4.30
CA PHE A 239 21.41 17.28 -3.70
C PHE A 239 21.35 18.39 -4.75
N LEU A 240 20.16 18.91 -5.00
CA LEU A 240 20.00 20.11 -5.79
C LEU A 240 20.20 21.30 -4.86
N ALA A 241 21.41 21.89 -4.89
CA ALA A 241 21.73 23.04 -4.08
C ALA A 241 20.89 24.25 -4.50
N ARG A 242 20.35 24.94 -3.50
CA ARG A 242 19.80 26.32 -3.53
C ARG A 242 18.39 26.47 -4.09
N GLU A 243 17.63 27.35 -3.43
CA GLU A 243 16.39 27.96 -3.93
C GLU A 243 16.70 28.61 -5.27
N ILE A 244 16.31 27.95 -6.37
CA ILE A 244 16.13 28.69 -7.62
C ILE A 244 15.01 29.71 -7.34
N ASP A 245 15.05 30.83 -8.06
CA ASP A 245 14.10 31.96 -8.16
C ASP A 245 12.57 31.66 -8.09
N THR A 246 12.18 30.39 -7.92
CA THR A 246 10.83 29.89 -7.70
C THR A 246 10.25 30.26 -6.34
N SER A 247 11.08 30.47 -5.31
CA SER A 247 10.63 30.99 -4.00
C SER A 247 9.98 32.38 -4.16
N GLU A 248 10.57 33.25 -4.98
CA GLU A 248 10.02 34.58 -5.25
C GLU A 248 8.70 34.50 -6.01
N LYS A 249 8.59 33.63 -7.03
CA LYS A 249 7.33 33.43 -7.78
C LYS A 249 6.23 32.80 -6.94
N SER A 250 6.57 31.84 -6.08
CA SER A 250 5.59 31.16 -5.21
C SER A 250 5.13 32.09 -4.08
N THR A 251 6.02 32.96 -3.60
CA THR A 251 5.69 34.05 -2.66
C THR A 251 4.81 35.09 -3.35
N GLN A 252 5.15 35.51 -4.56
CA GLN A 252 4.35 36.44 -5.36
C GLN A 252 2.95 35.87 -5.66
N ALA A 253 2.85 34.58 -6.00
CA ALA A 253 1.58 33.89 -6.19
C ALA A 253 0.71 33.96 -4.93
N ARG A 254 1.30 33.67 -3.77
CA ARG A 254 0.61 33.78 -2.47
C ARG A 254 0.15 35.21 -2.19
N GLU A 255 1.02 36.20 -2.34
CA GLU A 255 0.67 37.61 -2.14
C GLU A 255 -0.45 38.08 -3.08
N VAL A 256 -0.47 37.59 -4.32
CA VAL A 256 -1.54 37.88 -5.28
C VAL A 256 -2.86 37.29 -4.80
N ILE A 257 -2.86 36.06 -4.28
CA ILE A 257 -4.06 35.43 -3.73
C ILE A 257 -4.51 36.16 -2.45
N GLU A 258 -3.60 36.49 -1.54
CA GLU A 258 -3.91 37.20 -0.29
C GLU A 258 -4.51 38.58 -0.57
N ARG A 259 -3.90 39.37 -1.47
CA ARG A 259 -4.45 40.67 -1.90
C ARG A 259 -5.83 40.56 -2.56
N ALA A 260 -6.04 39.53 -3.37
CA ALA A 260 -7.37 39.29 -3.94
C ALA A 260 -8.40 38.91 -2.86
N GLY A 261 -7.97 38.16 -1.84
CA GLY A 261 -8.80 37.80 -0.70
C GLY A 261 -9.12 38.95 0.26
N GLU A 262 -8.29 39.99 0.34
CA GLU A 262 -8.62 41.23 1.05
C GLU A 262 -9.81 41.94 0.41
N VAL A 263 -9.93 41.86 -0.91
CA VAL A 263 -11.03 42.46 -1.67
C VAL A 263 -12.25 41.54 -1.66
N GLU A 264 -12.05 40.23 -1.82
CA GLU A 264 -13.10 39.23 -1.93
C GLU A 264 -12.77 37.99 -1.06
N PRO A 265 -13.17 37.99 0.23
CA PRO A 265 -12.80 36.95 1.20
C PRO A 265 -13.24 35.54 0.81
N SER A 266 -14.24 35.40 -0.07
CA SER A 266 -14.71 34.11 -0.57
C SER A 266 -13.65 33.40 -1.44
N LEU A 267 -12.76 34.14 -2.10
CA LEU A 267 -11.65 33.58 -2.89
C LEU A 267 -10.66 32.79 -2.03
N ILE A 268 -10.41 33.21 -0.79
CA ILE A 268 -9.52 32.48 0.14
C ILE A 268 -10.04 31.07 0.36
N ARG A 269 -11.35 30.90 0.53
CA ARG A 269 -11.98 29.57 0.70
C ARG A 269 -11.83 28.70 -0.53
N PHE A 270 -11.90 29.29 -1.73
CA PHE A 270 -11.67 28.56 -2.97
C PHE A 270 -10.23 28.04 -3.05
N PHE A 271 -9.23 28.87 -2.73
CA PHE A 271 -7.84 28.41 -2.72
C PHE A 271 -7.53 27.43 -1.59
N ASP A 272 -8.14 27.59 -0.41
CA ASP A 272 -8.06 26.60 0.68
C ASP A 272 -8.64 25.24 0.26
N ALA A 273 -9.76 25.26 -0.47
CA ALA A 273 -10.36 24.06 -1.07
C ALA A 273 -9.43 23.40 -2.10
N LEU A 274 -8.87 24.17 -3.04
CA LEU A 274 -7.92 23.65 -4.04
C LEU A 274 -6.61 23.15 -3.42
N GLY A 275 -6.11 23.81 -2.37
CA GLY A 275 -4.87 23.43 -1.70
C GLY A 275 -5.04 22.07 -1.02
N THR A 276 -6.20 21.90 -0.40
CA THR A 276 -6.56 20.66 0.29
C THR A 276 -6.89 19.52 -0.67
N ALA A 277 -7.32 19.82 -1.90
CA ALA A 277 -7.70 18.80 -2.86
C ALA A 277 -6.57 17.82 -3.20
N LEU A 278 -6.93 16.54 -3.40
CA LEU A 278 -6.01 15.43 -3.73
C LEU A 278 -5.95 15.09 -5.22
N ALA A 279 -6.78 15.77 -6.03
CA ALA A 279 -6.88 15.68 -7.47
C ALA A 279 -7.55 16.94 -8.03
N PRO A 280 -7.53 17.18 -9.34
CA PRO A 280 -8.37 18.20 -9.97
C PRO A 280 -9.86 17.98 -9.65
N VAL A 281 -10.52 19.02 -9.15
CA VAL A 281 -11.90 18.98 -8.62
C VAL A 281 -12.89 19.69 -9.52
N SER A 282 -14.04 19.09 -9.76
CA SER A 282 -15.12 19.72 -10.54
C SER A 282 -15.84 20.82 -9.75
N ASN A 283 -16.62 21.65 -10.45
CA ASN A 283 -17.56 22.60 -9.82
C ASN A 283 -18.46 21.91 -8.78
N ASP A 284 -19.04 20.77 -9.15
CA ASP A 284 -19.97 20.04 -8.28
C ASP A 284 -19.26 19.44 -7.07
N ASP A 285 -18.03 18.94 -7.23
CA ASP A 285 -17.23 18.41 -6.12
C ASP A 285 -16.80 19.53 -5.16
N LEU A 286 -16.42 20.70 -5.66
CA LEU A 286 -16.09 21.85 -4.80
C LEU A 286 -17.25 22.19 -3.85
N VAL A 287 -18.49 22.19 -4.36
CA VAL A 287 -19.68 22.51 -3.56
C VAL A 287 -20.13 21.32 -2.68
N SER A 288 -20.27 20.14 -3.27
CA SER A 288 -20.88 18.98 -2.61
C SER A 288 -19.91 18.20 -1.73
N ALA A 289 -18.67 18.00 -2.20
CA ALA A 289 -17.63 17.23 -1.52
C ALA A 289 -16.87 18.07 -0.50
N ILE A 290 -16.34 19.21 -0.97
CA ILE A 290 -15.46 20.06 -0.16
C ILE A 290 -16.29 21.02 0.70
N GLY A 291 -17.47 21.39 0.22
CA GLY A 291 -18.37 22.28 0.96
C GLY A 291 -18.12 23.76 0.71
N LEU A 292 -17.52 24.09 -0.44
CA LEU A 292 -17.35 25.45 -0.88
C LEU A 292 -18.73 26.09 -1.12
N ASP A 293 -18.92 27.32 -0.65
CA ASP A 293 -20.12 28.07 -0.99
C ASP A 293 -20.10 28.45 -2.48
N GLY A 294 -21.26 28.40 -3.14
CA GLY A 294 -21.36 28.75 -4.57
C GLY A 294 -20.88 30.17 -4.87
N THR A 295 -20.95 31.07 -3.88
CA THR A 295 -20.47 32.44 -3.96
C THR A 295 -18.96 32.53 -4.19
N ALA A 296 -18.14 31.71 -3.51
CA ALA A 296 -16.69 31.67 -3.69
C ALA A 296 -16.29 31.21 -5.09
N LEU A 297 -17.00 30.21 -5.62
CA LEU A 297 -16.77 29.70 -6.97
C LEU A 297 -17.13 30.76 -8.02
N GLU A 298 -18.26 31.43 -7.88
CA GLU A 298 -18.66 32.51 -8.77
C GLU A 298 -17.74 33.74 -8.65
N ALA A 299 -17.27 34.06 -7.44
CA ALA A 299 -16.28 35.09 -7.23
C ALA A 299 -14.97 34.79 -7.96
N PHE A 300 -14.52 33.53 -7.95
CA PHE A 300 -13.35 33.12 -8.74
C PHE A 300 -13.60 33.25 -10.24
N LYS A 301 -14.70 32.69 -10.75
CA LYS A 301 -15.04 32.69 -12.19
C LYS A 301 -15.21 34.10 -12.77
N ASN A 302 -15.80 35.01 -12.00
CA ASN A 302 -16.08 36.38 -12.44
C ASN A 302 -14.98 37.38 -12.03
N GLY A 303 -14.06 36.98 -11.16
CA GLY A 303 -13.02 37.84 -10.60
C GLY A 303 -11.81 38.01 -11.51
N PRO A 304 -10.94 39.00 -11.23
CA PRO A 304 -9.73 39.28 -12.02
C PRO A 304 -8.73 38.12 -11.99
N LEU A 305 -8.79 37.26 -10.97
CA LEU A 305 -7.96 36.05 -10.87
C LEU A 305 -8.33 34.95 -11.88
N SER A 306 -9.54 34.97 -12.46
CA SER A 306 -9.88 34.05 -13.56
C SER A 306 -9.01 34.27 -14.79
N ALA A 307 -8.56 35.52 -15.02
CA ALA A 307 -7.62 35.88 -16.08
C ALA A 307 -6.16 35.55 -15.73
N HIS A 308 -5.89 35.19 -14.47
CA HIS A 308 -4.57 34.75 -14.02
C HIS A 308 -4.45 33.20 -14.10
N GLU A 309 -4.47 32.69 -15.34
CA GLU A 309 -4.07 31.32 -15.69
C GLU A 309 -2.68 30.84 -15.17
N PRO A 310 -1.70 31.67 -14.75
CA PRO A 310 -0.47 31.11 -14.19
C PRO A 310 -0.63 30.42 -12.83
N LEU A 311 -1.76 30.56 -12.12
CA LEU A 311 -1.92 29.99 -10.77
C LEU A 311 -2.81 28.74 -10.72
N VAL A 312 -3.93 28.78 -11.45
CA VAL A 312 -4.94 27.70 -11.47
C VAL A 312 -5.10 27.23 -12.91
N VAL A 313 -5.11 25.92 -13.09
CA VAL A 313 -5.42 25.29 -14.37
C VAL A 313 -6.88 24.83 -14.32
N SER A 314 -7.63 25.16 -15.37
CA SER A 314 -8.96 24.60 -15.60
C SER A 314 -8.90 23.67 -16.82
N ASP A 315 -9.17 22.38 -16.62
CA ASP A 315 -9.26 21.39 -17.70
C ASP A 315 -10.59 20.65 -17.57
N ASN A 316 -11.47 20.82 -18.56
CA ASN A 316 -12.83 20.24 -18.58
C ASN A 316 -13.63 20.54 -17.30
N GLU A 317 -13.67 21.80 -16.89
CA GLU A 317 -14.35 22.27 -15.67
C GLU A 317 -13.82 21.67 -14.35
N LYS A 318 -12.64 21.05 -14.38
CA LYS A 318 -11.90 20.67 -13.19
C LYS A 318 -10.81 21.67 -12.90
N TYR A 319 -10.64 22.01 -11.63
CA TYR A 319 -9.70 23.01 -11.15
C TYR A 319 -8.60 22.35 -10.32
N SER A 320 -7.37 22.78 -10.55
CA SER A 320 -6.24 22.49 -9.67
C SER A 320 -5.25 23.65 -9.69
N PHE A 321 -4.37 23.72 -8.69
CA PHE A 321 -3.18 24.55 -8.81
C PHE A 321 -2.34 24.10 -10.00
N ARG A 322 -1.66 25.05 -10.66
CA ARG A 322 -0.83 24.76 -11.83
C ARG A 322 0.31 23.78 -11.53
N ASP A 323 0.92 23.92 -10.37
CA ASP A 323 2.03 23.08 -9.92
C ASP A 323 2.02 22.92 -8.39
N ASP A 324 2.73 21.90 -7.90
CA ASP A 324 2.80 21.60 -6.47
C ASP A 324 3.56 22.65 -5.66
N ALA A 325 4.48 23.41 -6.28
CA ALA A 325 5.22 24.45 -5.58
C ALA A 325 4.30 25.62 -5.20
N THR A 326 3.45 26.05 -6.14
CA THR A 326 2.42 27.07 -5.92
C THR A 326 1.38 26.59 -4.91
N ARG A 327 0.97 25.32 -5.00
CA ARG A 327 0.07 24.71 -4.01
C ARG A 327 0.71 24.69 -2.61
N ALA A 328 1.96 24.26 -2.49
CA ALA A 328 2.66 24.19 -1.22
C ALA A 328 2.85 25.57 -0.57
N SER A 329 3.15 26.61 -1.36
CA SER A 329 3.29 27.98 -0.82
C SER A 329 1.97 28.54 -0.27
N TRP A 330 0.83 28.08 -0.81
CA TRP A 330 -0.49 28.39 -0.26
C TRP A 330 -0.77 27.65 1.05
N MET A 331 -0.41 26.36 1.13
CA MET A 331 -0.73 25.47 2.25
C MET A 331 0.13 25.64 3.52
N VAL A 332 0.85 26.75 3.67
CA VAL A 332 1.76 26.99 4.81
C VAL A 332 1.02 27.03 6.15
N ASP A 333 -0.28 27.38 6.16
CA ASP A 333 -1.10 27.32 7.37
C ASP A 333 -1.79 25.94 7.51
N ALA A 334 -1.17 25.07 8.31
CA ALA A 334 -1.67 23.71 8.57
C ALA A 334 -3.08 23.69 9.17
N ASN A 335 -3.51 24.73 9.91
CA ASN A 335 -4.83 24.77 10.53
C ASN A 335 -5.95 24.97 9.48
N LYS A 336 -5.70 25.75 8.43
CA LYS A 336 -6.67 25.95 7.34
C LYS A 336 -6.91 24.67 6.57
N VAL A 337 -5.82 23.97 6.22
CA VAL A 337 -5.88 22.67 5.54
C VAL A 337 -6.66 21.67 6.38
N ALA A 338 -6.33 21.57 7.68
CA ALA A 338 -7.03 20.65 8.59
C ALA A 338 -8.54 20.95 8.66
N SER A 339 -8.95 22.22 8.71
CA SER A 339 -10.37 22.58 8.76
C SER A 339 -11.14 22.17 7.49
N VAL A 340 -10.52 22.27 6.31
CA VAL A 340 -11.14 21.85 5.04
C VAL A 340 -11.20 20.33 4.96
N GLU A 341 -10.14 19.63 5.36
CA GLU A 341 -10.11 18.16 5.43
C GLU A 341 -11.16 17.62 6.40
N ASP A 342 -11.28 18.21 7.60
CA ASP A 342 -12.29 17.84 8.59
C ASP A 342 -13.71 18.03 8.04
N ALA A 343 -13.94 19.06 7.20
CA ALA A 343 -15.21 19.27 6.52
C ALA A 343 -15.49 18.22 5.44
N ILE A 344 -14.49 17.84 4.64
CA ILE A 344 -14.59 16.75 3.65
C ILE A 344 -14.94 15.43 4.34
N ILE A 345 -14.20 15.10 5.41
CA ILE A 345 -14.41 13.88 6.21
C ILE A 345 -15.80 13.88 6.85
N GLY A 346 -16.18 14.99 7.49
CA GLY A 346 -17.49 15.13 8.13
C GLY A 346 -18.64 14.92 7.15
N ARG A 347 -18.54 15.45 5.92
CA ARG A 347 -19.53 15.24 4.86
C ARG A 347 -19.59 13.79 4.40
N GLY A 348 -18.43 13.17 4.16
CA GLY A 348 -18.33 11.75 3.78
C GLY A 348 -18.95 10.82 4.83
N LEU A 349 -18.58 10.99 6.10
CA LEU A 349 -19.12 10.20 7.21
C LEU A 349 -20.62 10.44 7.44
N ALA A 350 -21.09 11.68 7.29
CA ALA A 350 -22.52 11.99 7.37
C ALA A 350 -23.31 11.34 6.22
N ALA A 351 -22.74 11.30 5.01
CA ALA A 351 -23.35 10.64 3.86
C ALA A 351 -23.43 9.11 4.06
N LEU A 352 -22.40 8.48 4.62
CA LEU A 352 -22.43 7.06 5.01
C LEU A 352 -23.52 6.77 6.05
N THR A 353 -23.62 7.62 7.08
CA THR A 353 -24.58 7.43 8.18
C THR A 353 -26.03 7.53 7.73
N ARG A 354 -26.32 8.37 6.72
CA ARG A 354 -27.67 8.51 6.15
C ARG A 354 -28.11 7.31 5.32
N GLY A 355 -27.23 6.32 5.09
CA GLY A 355 -27.54 5.10 4.35
C GLY A 355 -28.03 5.40 2.94
N ALA A 356 -27.42 6.37 2.26
CA ALA A 356 -27.93 6.89 0.99
C ALA A 356 -27.98 5.78 -0.09
N VAL A 357 -29.19 5.26 -0.33
CA VAL A 357 -29.54 4.26 -1.36
C VAL A 357 -29.52 4.87 -2.78
N VAL A 358 -29.09 6.13 -2.94
CA VAL A 358 -29.07 6.82 -4.24
C VAL A 358 -27.61 6.95 -4.69
N PRO A 359 -27.15 6.15 -5.68
CA PRO A 359 -25.78 6.21 -6.22
C PRO A 359 -25.37 7.62 -6.67
N ASP A 360 -26.32 8.40 -7.19
CA ASP A 360 -26.09 9.77 -7.69
C ASP A 360 -25.87 10.80 -6.58
N ALA A 361 -26.10 10.45 -5.31
CA ALA A 361 -25.90 11.37 -4.18
C ALA A 361 -24.42 11.52 -3.79
N TRP A 362 -23.54 10.66 -4.33
CA TRP A 362 -22.12 10.66 -4.00
C TRP A 362 -21.31 11.41 -5.05
N SER A 363 -20.73 12.54 -4.67
CA SER A 363 -19.77 13.24 -5.55
C SER A 363 -18.62 12.29 -5.89
N PRO A 364 -18.12 12.26 -7.14
CA PRO A 364 -17.02 11.37 -7.48
C PRO A 364 -15.78 11.56 -6.63
N TYR A 365 -15.45 12.81 -6.31
CA TYR A 365 -14.29 13.11 -5.50
C TYR A 365 -14.35 12.50 -4.10
N LEU A 366 -15.49 12.58 -3.40
CA LEU A 366 -15.65 11.96 -2.07
C LEU A 366 -15.38 10.47 -2.10
N VAL A 367 -15.95 9.72 -3.05
CA VAL A 367 -15.77 8.27 -3.07
C VAL A 367 -14.31 7.91 -3.28
N GLU A 368 -13.64 8.63 -4.18
CA GLU A 368 -12.27 8.31 -4.56
C GLU A 368 -11.22 8.73 -3.53
N TYR A 369 -11.46 9.83 -2.80
CA TYR A 369 -10.42 10.46 -1.98
C TYR A 369 -10.75 10.52 -0.47
N LEU A 370 -11.95 10.14 -0.02
CA LEU A 370 -12.32 10.19 1.40
C LEU A 370 -11.37 9.37 2.29
N GLY A 371 -11.03 8.14 1.90
CA GLY A 371 -10.10 7.31 2.66
C GLY A 371 -8.70 7.93 2.79
N ALA A 372 -8.22 8.61 1.74
CA ALA A 372 -6.94 9.32 1.77
C ALA A 372 -6.97 10.55 2.69
N HIS A 373 -8.06 11.35 2.67
CA HIS A 373 -8.26 12.44 3.64
C HIS A 373 -8.30 11.94 5.08
N MET A 374 -9.04 10.86 5.32
CA MET A 374 -9.12 10.21 6.64
C MET A 374 -7.75 9.75 7.14
N GLN A 375 -6.92 9.20 6.26
CA GLN A 375 -5.56 8.79 6.60
C GLN A 375 -4.64 9.97 6.87
N ARG A 376 -4.68 11.05 6.06
CA ARG A 376 -3.89 12.29 6.31
C ARG A 376 -4.24 12.93 7.65
N ARG A 377 -5.51 12.88 8.03
CA ARG A 377 -6.01 13.39 9.32
C ARG A 377 -5.82 12.41 10.47
N SER A 378 -5.27 11.22 10.22
CA SER A 378 -5.08 10.17 11.23
C SER A 378 -6.35 9.90 12.03
N VAL A 379 -7.50 9.83 11.35
CA VAL A 379 -8.78 9.59 12.03
C VAL A 379 -8.77 8.22 12.73
N SER A 380 -9.70 8.03 13.65
CA SER A 380 -9.70 6.83 14.47
C SER A 380 -10.00 5.57 13.66
N VAL A 381 -9.47 4.42 14.11
CA VAL A 381 -9.74 3.11 13.49
C VAL A 381 -11.25 2.86 13.34
N PRO A 382 -12.12 3.10 14.35
CA PRO A 382 -13.56 2.94 14.17
C PRO A 382 -14.18 3.80 13.06
N GLU A 383 -13.65 4.99 12.79
CA GLU A 383 -14.11 5.84 11.69
C GLU A 383 -13.69 5.26 10.34
N LEU A 384 -12.42 4.85 10.19
CA LEU A 384 -11.94 4.17 8.97
C LEU A 384 -12.70 2.88 8.69
N MET A 385 -13.06 2.12 9.73
CA MET A 385 -13.86 0.89 9.59
C MET A 385 -15.26 1.14 9.01
N ARG A 386 -15.76 2.38 8.96
CA ARG A 386 -17.00 2.72 8.23
C ARG A 386 -16.85 2.55 6.71
N LEU A 387 -15.63 2.66 6.20
CA LEU A 387 -15.28 2.34 4.81
C LEU A 387 -15.17 0.81 4.57
N VAL A 388 -15.29 -0.03 5.60
CA VAL A 388 -15.26 -1.50 5.49
C VAL A 388 -16.66 -2.07 5.75
N SER A 389 -17.60 -1.61 4.92
CA SER A 389 -19.04 -1.87 5.05
C SER A 389 -19.65 -2.31 3.71
N PRO A 390 -20.74 -3.10 3.73
CA PRO A 390 -21.49 -3.46 2.53
C PRO A 390 -21.96 -2.24 1.73
N GLU A 391 -22.39 -1.19 2.42
CA GLU A 391 -22.89 0.05 1.81
C GLU A 391 -21.77 0.76 1.04
N TRP A 392 -20.58 0.85 1.62
CA TRP A 392 -19.42 1.43 0.94
C TRP A 392 -18.96 0.59 -0.25
N LEU A 393 -18.98 -0.75 -0.11
CA LEU A 393 -18.69 -1.65 -1.23
C LEU A 393 -19.66 -1.40 -2.40
N GLN A 394 -20.96 -1.31 -2.14
CA GLN A 394 -21.96 -1.05 -3.18
C GLN A 394 -21.73 0.29 -3.89
N ILE A 395 -21.39 1.35 -3.14
CA ILE A 395 -21.05 2.66 -3.72
C ILE A 395 -19.87 2.53 -4.67
N TRP A 396 -18.81 1.84 -4.26
CA TRP A 396 -17.65 1.60 -5.11
C TRP A 396 -17.97 0.74 -6.33
N MET A 397 -18.76 -0.33 -6.20
CA MET A 397 -19.13 -1.21 -7.32
C MET A 397 -19.93 -0.51 -8.42
N SER A 398 -20.55 0.64 -8.13
CA SER A 398 -21.24 1.46 -9.13
C SER A 398 -20.29 2.31 -10.00
N ARG A 399 -18.97 2.22 -9.79
CA ARG A 399 -17.97 3.12 -10.38
C ARG A 399 -16.85 2.37 -11.10
N PRO A 400 -16.23 3.00 -12.11
CA PRO A 400 -14.95 2.54 -12.64
C PRO A 400 -13.92 2.41 -11.51
N GLY A 401 -13.20 1.30 -11.50
CA GLY A 401 -12.16 1.00 -10.52
C GLY A 401 -12.72 0.67 -9.15
N GLY A 402 -14.01 0.34 -9.06
CA GLY A 402 -14.73 0.07 -7.82
C GLY A 402 -13.98 -0.84 -6.86
N LEU A 403 -13.52 -1.98 -7.37
CA LEU A 403 -12.87 -2.99 -6.55
C LEU A 403 -11.54 -2.49 -5.99
N VAL A 404 -10.68 -1.96 -6.86
CA VAL A 404 -9.38 -1.43 -6.47
C VAL A 404 -9.57 -0.32 -5.44
N GLY A 405 -10.52 0.58 -5.65
CA GLY A 405 -10.83 1.67 -4.74
C GLY A 405 -11.29 1.19 -3.36
N PHE A 406 -12.26 0.28 -3.30
CA PHE A 406 -12.76 -0.28 -2.05
C PHE A 406 -11.69 -1.07 -1.29
N THR A 407 -10.91 -1.89 -2.00
CA THR A 407 -9.84 -2.69 -1.37
C THR A 407 -8.70 -1.82 -0.86
N THR A 408 -8.37 -0.71 -1.55
CA THR A 408 -7.48 0.31 -1.00
C THR A 408 -8.02 0.89 0.32
N ASP A 409 -9.32 1.22 0.41
CA ASP A 409 -9.90 1.73 1.66
C ASP A 409 -9.90 0.69 2.80
N ALA A 410 -10.19 -0.57 2.49
CA ALA A 410 -10.09 -1.68 3.45
C ALA A 410 -8.65 -1.83 3.97
N ARG A 411 -7.66 -1.74 3.09
CA ARG A 411 -6.25 -1.79 3.46
C ARG A 411 -5.83 -0.58 4.31
N ARG A 412 -6.29 0.63 3.99
CA ARG A 412 -6.04 1.82 4.84
C ARG A 412 -6.55 1.61 6.26
N ALA A 413 -7.78 1.10 6.39
CA ALA A 413 -8.36 0.76 7.69
C ALA A 413 -7.57 -0.33 8.42
N ARG A 414 -7.11 -1.36 7.69
CA ARG A 414 -6.24 -2.41 8.20
C ARG A 414 -4.93 -1.84 8.73
N TYR A 415 -4.18 -1.07 7.94
CA TYR A 415 -2.90 -0.49 8.35
C TYR A 415 -3.04 0.43 9.57
N ALA A 416 -4.09 1.25 9.62
CA ALA A 416 -4.37 2.06 10.80
C ALA A 416 -4.64 1.20 12.04
N ALA A 417 -5.40 0.10 11.91
CA ALA A 417 -5.67 -0.83 13.00
C ALA A 417 -4.41 -1.57 13.46
N GLU A 418 -3.54 -1.96 12.53
CA GLU A 418 -2.28 -2.62 12.84
C GLU A 418 -1.27 -1.68 13.50
N ASP A 419 -1.18 -0.42 13.06
CA ASP A 419 -0.33 0.60 13.69
C ASP A 419 -0.82 0.93 15.11
N ALA A 420 -2.14 1.05 15.28
CA ALA A 420 -2.75 1.21 16.60
C ALA A 420 -2.51 -0.01 17.50
N LEU A 421 -2.55 -1.24 16.95
CA LEU A 421 -2.26 -2.46 17.71
C LEU A 421 -0.78 -2.51 18.12
N ALA A 422 0.14 -2.18 17.21
CA ALA A 422 1.57 -2.12 17.51
C ALA A 422 1.86 -1.10 18.63
N SER A 423 1.24 0.08 18.57
CA SER A 423 1.31 1.08 19.64
C SER A 423 0.75 0.55 20.97
N ALA A 424 -0.43 -0.09 20.95
CA ALA A 424 -1.06 -0.67 22.14
C ALA A 424 -0.29 -1.87 22.74
N CYS A 425 0.62 -2.46 21.98
CA CYS A 425 1.50 -3.55 22.40
C CYS A 425 2.91 -3.09 22.81
N SER A 426 3.21 -1.79 22.68
CA SER A 426 4.50 -1.21 23.09
C SER A 426 4.69 -1.35 24.61
N PRO A 427 5.91 -1.62 25.11
CA PRO A 427 6.21 -1.64 26.55
C PRO A 427 5.80 -0.36 27.27
N GLU A 428 5.85 0.79 26.59
CA GLU A 428 5.47 2.11 27.12
C GLU A 428 3.95 2.25 27.34
N CYS A 429 3.15 1.39 26.70
CA CYS A 429 1.69 1.43 26.71
C CYS A 429 1.07 0.28 27.52
N ALA A 430 1.78 -0.27 28.52
CA ALA A 430 1.35 -1.41 29.34
C ALA A 430 -0.02 -1.24 30.05
N GLY A 431 -0.59 -0.04 30.06
CA GLY A 431 -1.93 0.27 30.60
C GLY A 431 -3.10 0.13 29.62
N VAL A 432 -2.87 -0.11 28.31
CA VAL A 432 -3.97 -0.27 27.34
C VAL A 432 -4.76 -1.54 27.66
N ALA A 433 -6.09 -1.42 27.71
CA ALA A 433 -6.96 -2.52 28.08
C ALA A 433 -6.87 -3.65 27.06
N GLN A 434 -6.89 -4.89 27.54
CA GLN A 434 -6.97 -6.09 26.68
C GLN A 434 -8.16 -6.02 25.69
N GLN A 435 -9.23 -5.35 26.10
CA GLN A 435 -10.42 -5.11 25.28
C GLN A 435 -10.15 -4.20 24.07
N ASP A 436 -9.27 -3.20 24.21
CA ASP A 436 -8.93 -2.29 23.11
C ASP A 436 -8.11 -3.05 22.05
N ARG A 437 -7.14 -3.85 22.49
CA ARG A 437 -6.38 -4.75 21.60
C ARG A 437 -7.30 -5.76 20.90
N ALA A 438 -8.28 -6.32 21.61
CA ALA A 438 -9.27 -7.20 21.01
C ALA A 438 -10.08 -6.51 19.91
N THR A 439 -10.49 -5.26 20.12
CA THR A 439 -11.21 -4.46 19.13
C THR A 439 -10.37 -4.20 17.88
N LEU A 440 -9.10 -3.84 18.06
CA LEU A 440 -8.15 -3.63 16.96
C LEU A 440 -7.90 -4.91 16.15
N LEU A 441 -7.71 -6.06 16.82
CA LEU A 441 -7.58 -7.36 16.14
C LEU A 441 -8.81 -7.69 15.29
N CYS A 442 -10.01 -7.42 15.79
CA CYS A 442 -11.23 -7.65 15.03
C CYS A 442 -11.29 -6.78 13.78
N ALA A 443 -10.84 -5.53 13.86
CA ALA A 443 -10.75 -4.63 12.71
C ALA A 443 -9.76 -5.15 11.65
N ILE A 444 -8.55 -5.55 12.08
CA ILE A 444 -7.52 -6.13 11.20
C ILE A 444 -8.05 -7.36 10.47
N VAL A 445 -8.63 -8.31 11.22
CA VAL A 445 -9.17 -9.55 10.66
C VAL A 445 -10.34 -9.29 9.71
N ARG A 446 -11.23 -8.35 10.05
CA ARG A 446 -12.34 -7.98 9.18
C ARG A 446 -11.85 -7.42 7.85
N CYS A 447 -10.87 -6.52 7.85
CA CYS A 447 -10.31 -5.96 6.62
C CYS A 447 -9.68 -7.06 5.77
N ALA A 448 -8.80 -7.88 6.36
CA ALA A 448 -8.15 -8.98 5.67
C ALA A 448 -9.17 -9.95 5.03
N LEU A 449 -10.21 -10.35 5.77
CA LEU A 449 -11.26 -11.24 5.27
C LEU A 449 -12.03 -10.62 4.09
N VAL A 450 -12.33 -9.32 4.17
CA VAL A 450 -13.03 -8.59 3.10
C VAL A 450 -12.18 -8.51 1.84
N GLU A 451 -10.90 -8.14 1.97
CA GLU A 451 -9.93 -8.10 0.88
C GLU A 451 -9.81 -9.48 0.21
N GLY A 452 -9.53 -10.53 0.99
CA GLY A 452 -9.42 -11.89 0.48
C GLY A 452 -10.69 -12.38 -0.22
N SER A 453 -11.87 -12.14 0.38
CA SER A 453 -13.16 -12.55 -0.20
C SER A 453 -13.40 -11.95 -1.57
N LEU A 454 -13.06 -10.67 -1.73
CA LEU A 454 -13.24 -9.93 -2.98
C LEU A 454 -12.29 -10.43 -4.07
N PHE A 455 -11.02 -10.67 -3.72
CA PHE A 455 -10.04 -11.25 -4.66
C PHE A 455 -10.47 -12.64 -5.13
N ALA A 456 -10.99 -13.49 -4.24
CA ALA A 456 -11.48 -14.81 -4.62
C ALA A 456 -12.70 -14.75 -5.57
N LYS A 457 -13.64 -13.81 -5.34
CA LYS A 457 -14.80 -13.63 -6.24
C LYS A 457 -14.35 -13.19 -7.64
N GLU A 458 -13.33 -12.37 -7.73
CA GLU A 458 -12.80 -11.92 -9.02
C GLU A 458 -11.94 -12.97 -9.72
N GLY A 459 -11.06 -13.66 -8.96
CA GLY A 459 -10.22 -14.81 -9.36
C GLY A 459 -10.93 -15.81 -10.27
N SER A 460 -12.21 -16.00 -9.98
CA SER A 460 -13.08 -16.99 -10.54
C SER A 460 -13.68 -16.67 -11.92
N HIS A 461 -13.46 -15.45 -12.47
CA HIS A 461 -13.75 -15.17 -13.88
C HIS A 461 -12.81 -15.98 -14.78
N GLU A 462 -13.33 -17.07 -15.36
CA GLU A 462 -12.58 -17.96 -16.25
C GLU A 462 -11.87 -17.19 -17.37
N GLN A 463 -10.58 -17.49 -17.53
CA GLN A 463 -9.59 -16.92 -18.46
C GLN A 463 -9.90 -17.12 -19.96
N SER A 464 -11.11 -17.49 -20.37
CA SER A 464 -11.29 -18.15 -21.68
C SER A 464 -11.14 -17.23 -22.90
N ASP A 465 -11.36 -15.91 -22.84
CA ASP A 465 -11.47 -15.11 -24.09
C ASP A 465 -10.79 -13.73 -24.17
N TYR A 466 -10.00 -13.28 -23.18
CA TYR A 466 -9.60 -11.86 -23.08
C TYR A 466 -8.11 -11.53 -23.30
N ARG A 467 -7.34 -12.36 -24.02
CA ARG A 467 -5.87 -12.22 -24.10
C ARG A 467 -5.33 -11.06 -24.95
N THR A 468 -6.15 -10.35 -25.74
CA THR A 468 -5.64 -9.33 -26.69
C THR A 468 -6.38 -7.99 -26.67
N GLY A 469 -7.36 -7.79 -25.77
CA GLY A 469 -8.08 -6.53 -25.65
C GLY A 469 -7.42 -5.54 -24.67
N PRO A 470 -7.69 -4.23 -24.80
CA PRO A 470 -7.23 -3.22 -23.83
C PRO A 470 -7.66 -3.60 -22.41
N TYR A 471 -6.93 -3.12 -21.41
CA TYR A 471 -7.30 -3.30 -20.01
C TYR A 471 -8.73 -2.79 -19.78
N VAL A 472 -9.64 -3.70 -19.46
CA VAL A 472 -10.99 -3.40 -18.99
C VAL A 472 -11.02 -3.82 -17.54
N GLU A 473 -11.39 -2.90 -16.66
CA GLU A 473 -11.52 -3.18 -15.23
C GLU A 473 -12.52 -4.31 -15.00
N SER A 474 -12.16 -5.26 -14.14
CA SER A 474 -13.01 -6.40 -13.81
C SER A 474 -14.28 -5.91 -13.10
N SER A 475 -15.44 -6.37 -13.56
CA SER A 475 -16.67 -6.33 -12.77
C SER A 475 -16.67 -7.52 -11.80
N VAL A 476 -16.82 -7.28 -10.50
CA VAL A 476 -16.99 -8.36 -9.52
C VAL A 476 -18.46 -8.74 -9.42
N ASP A 477 -18.78 -10.01 -9.69
CA ASP A 477 -20.09 -10.55 -9.36
C ASP A 477 -20.16 -10.86 -7.85
N LEU A 478 -20.71 -9.91 -7.08
CA LEU A 478 -20.91 -10.08 -5.64
C LEU A 478 -21.86 -11.23 -5.29
N SER A 479 -22.76 -11.60 -6.21
CA SER A 479 -23.76 -12.66 -6.00
C SER A 479 -23.19 -14.07 -6.12
N ARG A 480 -22.04 -14.21 -6.79
CA ARG A 480 -21.35 -15.49 -6.94
C ARG A 480 -20.91 -16.03 -5.59
N PRO A 481 -21.28 -17.26 -5.20
CA PRO A 481 -20.77 -17.86 -3.96
C PRO A 481 -19.25 -17.97 -3.99
N THR A 482 -18.58 -17.50 -2.93
CA THR A 482 -17.20 -17.93 -2.67
C THR A 482 -17.26 -19.41 -2.31
N GLY A 483 -16.37 -20.24 -2.85
CA GLY A 483 -16.27 -21.64 -2.44
C GLY A 483 -15.94 -21.82 -0.95
N ALA A 484 -15.72 -20.73 -0.22
CA ALA A 484 -15.22 -20.65 1.15
C ALA A 484 -16.24 -20.93 2.25
N ALA A 485 -17.49 -21.29 1.93
CA ALA A 485 -18.50 -21.58 2.96
C ALA A 485 -18.03 -22.71 3.90
N ARG A 486 -17.39 -23.75 3.34
CA ARG A 486 -16.80 -24.85 4.12
C ARG A 486 -15.67 -24.39 5.01
N GLU A 487 -14.75 -23.59 4.47
CA GLU A 487 -13.59 -23.08 5.20
C GLU A 487 -14.00 -22.12 6.31
N ARG A 488 -15.05 -21.30 6.10
CA ARG A 488 -15.64 -20.48 7.17
C ARG A 488 -16.17 -21.36 8.31
N ALA A 489 -16.92 -22.40 7.97
CA ALA A 489 -17.43 -23.34 8.95
C ALA A 489 -16.29 -24.07 9.70
N GLU A 490 -15.27 -24.55 8.99
CA GLU A 490 -14.08 -25.19 9.59
C GLU A 490 -13.35 -24.22 10.53
N ALA A 491 -13.15 -22.97 10.13
CA ALA A 491 -12.51 -21.94 10.95
C ALA A 491 -13.33 -21.63 12.22
N LEU A 492 -14.64 -21.46 12.09
CA LEU A 492 -15.54 -21.22 13.23
C LEU A 492 -15.60 -22.40 14.19
N MET A 493 -15.66 -23.64 13.69
CA MET A 493 -15.60 -24.86 14.51
C MET A 493 -14.27 -24.96 15.25
N THR A 494 -13.17 -24.61 14.59
CA THR A 494 -11.84 -24.58 15.19
C THR A 494 -11.76 -23.54 16.31
N LEU A 495 -12.22 -22.30 16.08
CA LEU A 495 -12.29 -21.27 17.12
C LEU A 495 -13.20 -21.67 18.29
N ALA A 496 -14.34 -22.31 18.01
CA ALA A 496 -15.22 -22.84 19.05
C ALA A 496 -14.56 -23.92 19.92
N SER A 497 -13.64 -24.72 19.36
CA SER A 497 -12.95 -25.78 20.11
C SER A 497 -12.06 -25.25 21.23
N VAL A 498 -11.58 -24.01 21.12
CA VAL A 498 -10.73 -23.37 22.15
C VAL A 498 -11.50 -22.46 23.10
N LEU A 499 -12.77 -22.20 22.83
CA LEU A 499 -13.65 -21.43 23.71
C LEU A 499 -14.34 -22.35 24.72
N THR A 500 -14.89 -21.78 25.78
CA THR A 500 -15.67 -22.50 26.79
C THR A 500 -16.99 -21.77 27.07
N GLY A 501 -17.94 -22.45 27.72
CA GLY A 501 -19.18 -21.83 28.20
C GLY A 501 -20.10 -21.28 27.10
N SER A 502 -20.71 -20.11 27.36
CA SER A 502 -21.67 -19.48 26.45
C SER A 502 -21.05 -18.95 25.16
N GLU A 503 -19.78 -18.56 25.20
CA GLU A 503 -19.03 -18.06 24.03
C GLU A 503 -18.81 -19.18 23.00
N GLN A 504 -18.46 -20.38 23.47
CA GLN A 504 -18.36 -21.56 22.62
C GLN A 504 -19.69 -21.87 21.93
N GLN A 505 -20.81 -21.88 22.68
CA GLN A 505 -22.13 -22.14 22.12
C GLN A 505 -22.54 -21.09 21.08
N LEU A 506 -22.17 -19.83 21.30
CA LEU A 506 -22.43 -18.75 20.34
C LEU A 506 -21.67 -18.97 19.04
N VAL A 507 -20.37 -19.27 19.09
CA VAL A 507 -19.55 -19.52 17.89
C VAL A 507 -19.98 -20.79 17.16
N GLN A 508 -20.39 -21.84 17.89
CA GLN A 508 -20.97 -23.05 17.29
C GLN A 508 -22.26 -22.78 16.50
N ARG A 509 -23.10 -21.82 16.93
CA ARG A 509 -24.28 -21.42 16.16
C ARG A 509 -23.89 -20.76 14.84
N TRP A 510 -22.92 -19.84 14.86
CA TRP A 510 -22.40 -19.25 13.62
C TRP A 510 -21.77 -20.29 12.70
N ALA A 511 -21.06 -21.28 13.26
CA ALA A 511 -20.52 -22.39 12.48
C ALA A 511 -21.64 -23.22 11.82
N ALA A 512 -22.72 -23.52 12.57
CA ALA A 512 -23.88 -24.24 12.04
C ALA A 512 -24.59 -23.44 10.92
N ASP A 513 -24.73 -22.12 11.09
CA ASP A 513 -25.28 -21.23 10.06
C ASP A 513 -24.41 -21.24 8.80
N ALA A 514 -23.08 -21.22 8.95
CA ALA A 514 -22.13 -21.32 7.84
C ALA A 514 -22.15 -22.71 7.16
N CYS A 515 -22.49 -23.77 7.90
CA CYS A 515 -22.68 -25.13 7.40
C CYS A 515 -24.01 -25.34 6.65
N ALA A 516 -24.94 -24.39 6.67
CA ALA A 516 -26.26 -24.60 6.09
C ALA A 516 -26.17 -24.95 4.59
N GLY A 517 -26.48 -26.19 4.23
CA GLY A 517 -26.37 -26.70 2.86
C GLY A 517 -25.03 -27.36 2.49
N LEU A 518 -24.10 -27.47 3.43
CA LEU A 518 -22.83 -28.21 3.28
C LEU A 518 -22.95 -29.63 3.85
N GLY A 519 -22.10 -30.55 3.39
CA GLY A 519 -21.94 -31.89 3.99
C GLY A 519 -21.27 -31.84 5.37
N GLU A 520 -20.83 -32.99 5.91
CA GLU A 520 -20.12 -33.03 7.20
C GLU A 520 -18.83 -32.18 7.16
N VAL A 521 -18.68 -31.30 8.16
CA VAL A 521 -17.52 -30.41 8.35
C VAL A 521 -16.87 -30.76 9.69
N PHE A 522 -15.56 -31.03 9.69
CA PHE A 522 -14.80 -31.39 10.88
C PHE A 522 -13.85 -30.26 11.29
N PRO A 523 -13.68 -29.99 12.60
CA PRO A 523 -12.69 -29.00 13.07
C PRO A 523 -11.27 -29.47 12.76
N ARG A 524 -10.36 -28.52 12.46
CA ARG A 524 -8.95 -28.84 12.34
C ARG A 524 -8.28 -28.79 13.71
N PRO A 525 -7.31 -29.67 13.99
CA PRO A 525 -6.51 -29.57 15.21
C PRO A 525 -5.73 -28.25 15.21
N ILE A 526 -5.72 -27.58 16.36
CA ILE A 526 -4.99 -26.33 16.57
C ILE A 526 -3.57 -26.68 17.03
N PRO A 527 -2.54 -26.03 16.47
CA PRO A 527 -1.17 -26.24 16.92
C PRO A 527 -1.05 -25.95 18.42
N TYR A 528 -0.55 -26.93 19.18
CA TYR A 528 -0.25 -26.77 20.61
C TYR A 528 1.05 -27.51 20.93
N VAL A 529 1.89 -26.90 21.77
CA VAL A 529 3.08 -27.60 22.29
C VAL A 529 2.64 -28.59 23.38
N ALA A 530 2.38 -29.84 22.99
CA ALA A 530 1.99 -30.87 23.93
C ALA A 530 3.17 -31.34 24.82
N THR A 531 2.89 -31.61 26.11
CA THR A 531 3.64 -32.61 26.90
C THR A 531 3.39 -33.99 26.31
N ASP A 532 4.37 -34.57 25.62
CA ASP A 532 4.34 -36.01 25.34
C ASP A 532 4.83 -36.77 26.58
N GLN A 533 3.97 -37.61 27.19
CA GLN A 533 4.40 -38.51 28.27
C GLN A 533 5.34 -39.63 27.76
N SER A 534 5.39 -39.90 26.44
CA SER A 534 6.34 -40.82 25.81
C SER A 534 7.75 -40.23 25.62
N ALA A 535 7.94 -38.93 25.89
CA ALA A 535 9.27 -38.31 25.96
C ALA A 535 10.12 -38.83 27.13
N ALA A 536 9.51 -39.56 28.07
CA ALA A 536 10.21 -40.26 29.15
C ALA A 536 10.92 -41.56 28.69
N ASP A 537 10.92 -41.90 27.39
CA ASP A 537 11.71 -43.01 26.85
C ASP A 537 13.22 -42.71 26.91
N PRO A 538 14.01 -43.39 27.77
CA PRO A 538 15.44 -43.12 27.94
C PRO A 538 16.26 -43.33 26.68
N GLU A 539 15.83 -44.23 25.79
CA GLU A 539 16.57 -44.56 24.57
C GLU A 539 16.39 -43.49 23.48
N ARG A 540 15.25 -42.79 23.53
CA ARG A 540 14.94 -41.63 22.68
C ARG A 540 15.77 -40.40 23.08
N VAL A 541 15.86 -40.12 24.38
CA VAL A 541 16.73 -39.05 24.94
C VAL A 541 18.21 -39.29 24.60
N ARG A 542 18.64 -40.56 24.65
CA ARG A 542 20.02 -40.96 24.33
C ARG A 542 20.39 -40.69 22.86
N ARG A 543 19.47 -40.88 21.90
CA ARG A 543 19.70 -40.58 20.48
C ARG A 543 19.71 -39.08 20.16
N ILE A 544 18.86 -38.30 20.82
CA ILE A 544 18.85 -36.83 20.69
C ILE A 544 20.17 -36.23 21.21
N ARG A 545 20.68 -36.73 22.35
CA ARG A 545 22.01 -36.36 22.90
C ARG A 545 23.18 -36.77 22.00
N ALA A 546 23.02 -37.77 21.14
CA ALA A 546 24.07 -38.26 20.26
C ALA A 546 24.22 -37.48 18.93
N GLY A 547 23.42 -36.43 18.71
CA GLY A 547 23.53 -35.59 17.51
C GLY A 547 22.95 -36.24 16.25
N ALA A 548 21.87 -37.01 16.38
CA ALA A 548 21.15 -37.60 15.25
C ALA A 548 20.85 -36.54 14.16
N LYS A 549 21.03 -36.95 12.89
CA LYS A 549 20.83 -36.10 11.71
C LYS A 549 19.33 -35.90 11.46
N HIS A 550 18.98 -34.78 10.82
CA HIS A 550 17.60 -34.38 10.52
C HIS A 550 16.76 -35.50 9.88
N GLU A 551 17.34 -36.30 8.97
CA GLU A 551 16.69 -37.45 8.31
C GLU A 551 16.25 -38.58 9.27
N GLU A 552 16.88 -38.72 10.44
CA GLU A 552 16.48 -39.70 11.47
C GLU A 552 15.40 -39.14 12.41
N VAL A 553 15.20 -37.82 12.40
CA VAL A 553 14.24 -37.08 13.24
C VAL A 553 12.94 -36.78 12.49
N ASP A 554 12.95 -36.83 11.15
CA ASP A 554 11.77 -36.72 10.28
C ASP A 554 10.66 -37.73 10.61
N GLY A 555 11.03 -38.95 11.02
CA GLY A 555 10.07 -39.95 11.51
C GLY A 555 9.42 -39.60 12.85
N TYR A 556 9.99 -38.65 13.60
CA TYR A 556 9.59 -38.24 14.94
C TYR A 556 8.97 -36.84 15.00
N LEU A 557 9.13 -36.03 13.94
CA LEU A 557 8.44 -34.75 13.71
C LEU A 557 7.11 -34.95 12.99
N ALA A 558 6.33 -35.95 13.42
CA ALA A 558 4.96 -36.12 12.94
C ALA A 558 4.08 -34.97 13.48
N ARG A 559 4.01 -33.89 12.69
CA ARG A 559 3.01 -32.80 12.58
C ARG A 559 2.52 -32.03 13.81
N ASP A 560 2.65 -32.50 15.05
CA ASP A 560 2.03 -31.87 16.23
C ASP A 560 2.87 -31.91 17.54
N LEU A 561 4.14 -32.29 17.49
CA LEU A 561 4.92 -32.62 18.70
C LEU A 561 6.31 -31.99 18.73
N VAL A 562 6.55 -31.13 19.73
CA VAL A 562 7.91 -30.66 20.07
C VAL A 562 8.44 -31.47 21.25
N ILE A 563 9.59 -32.12 21.08
CA ILE A 563 10.14 -33.09 22.03
C ILE A 563 10.79 -32.38 23.22
N ARG A 564 10.42 -32.81 24.43
CA ARG A 564 10.95 -32.30 25.72
C ARG A 564 12.21 -33.06 26.15
N PRO A 565 13.35 -32.40 26.38
CA PRO A 565 14.46 -32.99 27.12
C PRO A 565 14.20 -32.84 28.62
N THR A 566 13.62 -33.85 29.28
CA THR A 566 13.29 -33.78 30.72
C THR A 566 14.51 -33.84 31.66
N ASP A 567 15.71 -34.11 31.11
CA ASP A 567 16.91 -34.45 31.89
C ASP A 567 18.09 -33.48 31.64
N LEU A 568 17.86 -32.30 31.05
CA LEU A 568 18.90 -31.30 30.79
C LEU A 568 18.72 -30.08 31.70
N SER A 569 19.83 -29.46 32.12
CA SER A 569 19.75 -28.12 32.70
C SER A 569 19.27 -27.10 31.64
N PRO A 570 18.68 -25.97 32.04
CA PRO A 570 18.30 -24.91 31.09
C PRO A 570 19.44 -24.45 30.18
N GLU A 571 20.66 -24.39 30.69
CA GLU A 571 21.87 -24.01 29.94
C GLU A 571 22.29 -25.08 28.94
N GLU A 572 22.19 -26.36 29.32
CA GLU A 572 22.48 -27.50 28.42
C GLU A 572 21.44 -27.58 27.30
N ALA A 573 20.16 -27.39 27.63
CA ALA A 573 19.06 -27.34 26.66
C ALA A 573 19.22 -26.16 25.68
N TRP A 574 19.62 -24.99 26.20
CA TRP A 574 19.92 -23.81 25.39
C TRP A 574 21.07 -24.07 24.41
N SER A 575 22.21 -24.56 24.91
CA SER A 575 23.40 -24.84 24.10
C SER A 575 23.10 -25.86 23.00
N LEU A 576 22.31 -26.90 23.32
CA LEU A 576 21.86 -27.88 22.34
C LEU A 576 20.99 -27.25 21.24
N ALA A 577 20.06 -26.37 21.58
CA ALA A 577 19.23 -25.66 20.60
C ALA A 577 20.06 -24.70 19.74
N GLU A 578 21.00 -23.98 20.35
CA GLU A 578 21.91 -23.05 19.68
C GLU A 578 22.89 -23.75 18.72
N SER A 579 23.22 -25.02 18.95
CA SER A 579 24.04 -25.82 18.05
C SER A 579 23.34 -26.23 16.74
N ARG A 580 22.03 -26.01 16.64
CA ARG A 580 21.24 -26.31 15.45
C ARG A 580 21.15 -25.11 14.50
N ASP A 581 20.89 -25.41 13.23
CA ASP A 581 20.69 -24.45 12.15
C ASP A 581 19.25 -24.52 11.60
N GLY A 582 18.87 -23.50 10.82
CA GLY A 582 17.61 -23.44 10.08
C GLY A 582 16.37 -23.78 10.90
N GLU A 583 15.50 -24.60 10.32
CA GLU A 583 14.25 -25.07 10.92
C GLU A 583 14.49 -25.90 12.20
N SER A 584 15.57 -26.68 12.24
CA SER A 584 15.91 -27.52 13.40
C SER A 584 16.21 -26.66 14.65
N ARG A 585 16.79 -25.47 14.45
CA ARG A 585 17.01 -24.49 15.52
C ARG A 585 15.70 -23.98 16.11
N MET A 586 14.76 -23.61 15.24
CA MET A 586 13.45 -23.12 15.64
C MET A 586 12.65 -24.18 16.42
N VAL A 587 12.60 -25.42 15.93
CA VAL A 587 11.95 -26.55 16.63
C VAL A 587 12.59 -26.78 17.99
N ALA A 588 13.93 -26.77 18.07
CA ALA A 588 14.65 -27.01 19.32
C ALA A 588 14.35 -25.94 20.37
N PHE A 589 14.39 -24.65 20.00
CA PHE A 589 14.05 -23.57 20.92
C PHE A 589 12.57 -23.61 21.34
N ALA A 590 11.65 -23.86 20.42
CA ALA A 590 10.22 -23.97 20.73
C ALA A 590 9.95 -25.10 21.75
N GLY A 591 10.71 -26.19 21.69
CA GLY A 591 10.53 -27.37 22.54
C GLY A 591 10.95 -27.17 23.98
N ILE A 592 11.97 -26.35 24.20
CA ILE A 592 12.53 -26.10 25.53
C ILE A 592 11.83 -24.93 26.24
N LEU A 593 11.06 -24.10 25.53
CA LEU A 593 10.38 -22.92 26.09
C LEU A 593 9.59 -23.18 27.39
N PRO A 594 8.79 -24.26 27.51
CA PRO A 594 8.06 -24.53 28.74
C PRO A 594 8.96 -24.70 29.97
N ASP A 595 10.18 -25.23 29.76
CA ASP A 595 11.11 -25.65 30.81
C ASP A 595 12.18 -24.58 31.10
N LEU A 596 12.33 -23.58 30.22
CA LEU A 596 13.23 -22.46 30.43
C LEU A 596 12.75 -21.52 31.56
N PRO A 597 13.67 -20.91 32.34
CA PRO A 597 13.36 -19.78 33.22
C PRO A 597 12.81 -18.59 32.44
N ASP A 598 12.02 -17.73 33.10
CA ASP A 598 11.38 -16.56 32.47
C ASP A 598 12.37 -15.66 31.72
N GLU A 599 13.57 -15.45 32.28
CA GLU A 599 14.63 -14.64 31.67
C GLU A 599 15.15 -15.23 30.34
N MET A 600 15.12 -16.56 30.19
CA MET A 600 15.59 -17.26 28.99
C MET A 600 14.47 -17.45 27.97
N ARG A 601 13.20 -17.51 28.39
CA ARG A 601 12.05 -17.71 27.51
C ARG A 601 11.93 -16.62 26.46
N GLU A 602 12.08 -15.36 26.86
CA GLU A 602 12.00 -14.24 25.90
C GLU A 602 13.12 -14.31 24.85
N LYS A 603 14.33 -14.66 25.27
CA LYS A 603 15.47 -14.84 24.35
C LYS A 603 15.23 -16.01 23.40
N ALA A 604 14.73 -17.15 23.90
CA ALA A 604 14.40 -18.31 23.07
C ALA A 604 13.30 -17.99 22.06
N VAL A 605 12.25 -17.25 22.44
CA VAL A 605 11.22 -16.79 21.50
C VAL A 605 11.83 -15.92 20.40
N ARG A 606 12.74 -15.00 20.74
CA ARG A 606 13.43 -14.17 19.72
C ARG A 606 14.27 -15.01 18.75
N GLU A 607 14.90 -16.10 19.22
CA GLU A 607 15.59 -17.05 18.34
C GLU A 607 14.62 -17.79 17.40
N VAL A 608 13.46 -18.24 17.91
CA VAL A 608 12.41 -18.87 17.09
C VAL A 608 11.91 -17.89 16.01
N ILE A 609 11.64 -16.65 16.38
CA ILE A 609 11.21 -15.59 15.45
C ILE A 609 12.28 -15.31 14.40
N ALA A 610 13.55 -15.18 14.80
CA ALA A 610 14.65 -14.92 13.87
C ALA A 610 14.84 -16.07 12.88
N ALA A 611 14.80 -17.32 13.36
CA ALA A 611 14.88 -18.50 12.51
C ALA A 611 13.70 -18.59 11.53
N TYR A 612 12.49 -18.25 11.99
CA TYR A 612 11.31 -18.16 11.14
C TYR A 612 11.48 -17.11 10.02
N TRP A 613 11.94 -15.91 10.32
CA TRP A 613 12.13 -14.90 9.27
C TRP A 613 13.27 -15.23 8.29
N ALA A 614 14.23 -16.05 8.69
CA ALA A 614 15.32 -16.48 7.84
C ALA A 614 14.94 -17.64 6.91
N HIS A 615 14.12 -18.58 7.39
CA HIS A 615 13.92 -19.89 6.75
C HIS A 615 12.49 -20.44 6.79
N GLY A 616 11.54 -19.67 7.31
CA GLY A 616 10.22 -20.15 7.67
C GLY A 616 9.38 -20.60 6.50
N ASP A 617 8.78 -21.78 6.64
CA ASP A 617 7.78 -22.34 5.74
C ASP A 617 6.45 -22.56 6.48
N ARG A 618 5.59 -23.42 5.91
CA ARG A 618 4.31 -23.77 6.51
C ARG A 618 4.38 -24.32 7.93
N LEU A 619 5.30 -25.25 8.16
CA LEU A 619 5.45 -25.91 9.44
C LEU A 619 6.01 -24.94 10.48
N ALA A 620 6.89 -24.05 10.03
CA ALA A 620 7.54 -23.06 10.86
C ALA A 620 6.58 -22.08 11.54
N LEU A 621 5.56 -21.59 10.83
CA LEU A 621 4.58 -20.69 11.44
C LEU A 621 3.75 -21.37 12.53
N ARG A 622 3.43 -22.66 12.39
CA ARG A 622 2.67 -23.40 13.41
C ARG A 622 3.47 -23.52 14.70
N ILE A 623 4.75 -23.82 14.57
CA ILE A 623 5.69 -23.87 15.70
C ILE A 623 5.78 -22.48 16.34
N LEU A 624 5.95 -21.44 15.52
CA LEU A 624 6.02 -20.06 15.99
C LEU A 624 4.74 -19.64 16.72
N ALA A 625 3.56 -19.91 16.16
CA ALA A 625 2.27 -19.60 16.78
C ALA A 625 2.09 -20.36 18.11
N ALA A 626 2.56 -21.60 18.22
CA ALA A 626 2.51 -22.36 19.46
C ALA A 626 3.38 -21.73 20.58
N CYS A 627 4.38 -20.91 20.22
CA CYS A 627 5.19 -20.12 21.16
C CYS A 627 4.50 -18.86 21.69
N ALA A 628 3.30 -18.51 21.19
CA ALA A 628 2.55 -17.29 21.55
C ALA A 628 2.42 -17.01 23.06
N PRO A 629 2.22 -18.01 23.96
CA PRO A 629 2.10 -17.75 25.40
C PRO A 629 3.32 -17.04 26.01
N TRP A 630 4.50 -17.24 25.43
CA TRP A 630 5.78 -16.69 25.90
C TRP A 630 6.26 -15.49 25.09
N MET A 631 5.54 -15.11 24.03
CA MET A 631 5.87 -13.94 23.23
C MET A 631 5.58 -12.64 23.96
N SER A 632 6.42 -11.63 23.72
CA SER A 632 6.06 -10.24 24.01
C SER A 632 4.81 -9.87 23.19
N LEU A 633 4.00 -8.92 23.69
CA LEU A 633 2.83 -8.46 22.94
C LEU A 633 3.22 -7.81 21.60
N ALA A 634 4.36 -7.12 21.57
CA ALA A 634 4.90 -6.49 20.36
C ALA A 634 5.28 -7.54 19.30
N ASP A 635 5.97 -8.61 19.71
CA ASP A 635 6.35 -9.70 18.81
C ASP A 635 5.12 -10.46 18.30
N ALA A 636 4.17 -10.77 19.19
CA ALA A 636 2.94 -11.45 18.80
C ALA A 636 2.12 -10.62 17.80
N ALA A 637 2.05 -9.29 17.99
CA ALA A 637 1.38 -8.38 17.06
C ALA A 637 2.12 -8.33 15.72
N LYS A 638 3.46 -8.26 15.74
CA LYS A 638 4.28 -8.24 14.53
C LYS A 638 4.09 -9.52 13.70
N VAL A 639 4.16 -10.69 14.33
CA VAL A 639 3.94 -11.99 13.65
C VAL A 639 2.53 -12.05 13.08
N LEU A 640 1.49 -11.71 13.87
CA LEU A 640 0.12 -11.75 13.39
C LEU A 640 -0.14 -10.80 12.22
N CYS A 641 0.29 -9.54 12.30
CA CYS A 641 0.06 -8.55 11.25
C CYS A 641 0.83 -8.87 9.96
N ASN A 642 2.03 -9.45 10.09
CA ASN A 642 2.78 -9.92 8.93
C ASN A 642 2.09 -11.13 8.30
N GLU A 643 1.77 -12.17 9.07
CA GLU A 643 1.34 -13.45 8.49
C GLU A 643 -0.13 -13.52 8.10
N LEU A 644 -0.97 -12.65 8.65
CA LEU A 644 -2.39 -12.66 8.33
C LEU A 644 -2.60 -12.32 6.84
N GLY A 645 -3.01 -13.32 6.06
CA GLY A 645 -3.24 -13.14 4.63
C GLY A 645 -1.98 -13.12 3.77
N ASN A 646 -0.82 -13.50 4.32
CA ASN A 646 0.42 -13.71 3.57
C ASN A 646 0.47 -15.09 2.88
N ASP A 647 -0.60 -15.90 2.95
CA ASP A 647 -0.66 -17.14 2.16
C ASP A 647 -0.63 -16.71 0.68
N TRP A 648 0.49 -16.97 0.00
CA TRP A 648 0.81 -16.59 -1.39
C TRP A 648 -0.12 -17.21 -2.44
N THR A 649 -1.23 -17.78 -1.99
CA THR A 649 -2.27 -18.38 -2.81
C THR A 649 -3.42 -17.38 -2.92
N ASP A 650 -3.84 -17.06 -4.15
CA ASP A 650 -4.90 -16.09 -4.50
C ASP A 650 -6.32 -16.46 -3.97
N GLU A 651 -6.42 -17.29 -2.92
CA GLU A 651 -7.64 -17.95 -2.48
C GLU A 651 -7.99 -17.60 -1.02
N TYR A 652 -9.10 -16.87 -0.84
CA TYR A 652 -9.79 -16.63 0.45
C TYR A 652 -9.97 -17.88 1.34
N PRO A 653 -10.28 -19.08 0.80
CA PRO A 653 -10.21 -20.35 1.54
C PRO A 653 -8.95 -20.51 2.40
N GLY A 654 -7.77 -20.12 1.88
CA GLY A 654 -6.48 -20.22 2.57
C GLY A 654 -6.39 -19.32 3.81
N MET A 655 -6.94 -18.10 3.76
CA MET A 655 -6.92 -17.16 4.88
C MET A 655 -7.79 -17.62 6.07
N LEU A 656 -8.89 -18.33 5.79
CA LEU A 656 -9.74 -18.92 6.82
C LEU A 656 -9.13 -20.21 7.35
N VAL A 657 -8.59 -21.03 6.45
CA VAL A 657 -8.15 -22.38 6.72
C VAL A 657 -6.93 -22.69 5.86
N GLY A 658 -5.75 -22.70 6.45
CA GLY A 658 -4.53 -22.67 5.63
C GLY A 658 -3.31 -22.22 6.39
N PHE A 659 -2.21 -22.04 5.66
CA PHE A 659 -1.02 -21.41 6.22
C PHE A 659 -1.27 -19.91 6.39
N GLY A 660 -0.75 -19.28 7.45
CA GLY A 660 -1.06 -17.86 7.71
C GLY A 660 -2.55 -17.59 7.97
N SER A 661 -3.33 -18.64 8.23
CA SER A 661 -4.78 -18.54 8.42
C SER A 661 -5.17 -18.18 9.85
N LEU A 662 -6.40 -17.70 10.02
CA LEU A 662 -6.95 -17.36 11.35
C LEU A 662 -6.94 -18.53 12.34
N THR A 663 -7.07 -19.76 11.85
CA THR A 663 -7.01 -20.96 12.70
C THR A 663 -5.61 -21.20 13.26
N GLU A 664 -4.59 -21.14 12.40
CA GLU A 664 -3.18 -21.30 12.77
C GLU A 664 -2.70 -20.14 13.66
N LEU A 665 -3.17 -18.92 13.41
CA LEU A 665 -2.82 -17.73 14.19
C LEU A 665 -3.64 -17.57 15.50
N SER A 666 -4.59 -18.46 15.80
CA SER A 666 -5.46 -18.32 16.98
C SER A 666 -4.74 -18.24 18.34
N PRO A 667 -3.56 -18.89 18.57
CA PRO A 667 -2.79 -18.66 19.80
C PRO A 667 -2.30 -17.22 19.95
N LEU A 668 -1.92 -16.56 18.86
CA LEU A 668 -1.50 -15.15 18.83
C LEU A 668 -2.69 -14.22 19.09
N VAL A 669 -3.86 -14.50 18.48
CA VAL A 669 -5.10 -13.76 18.76
C VAL A 669 -5.45 -13.81 20.26
N ARG A 670 -5.38 -15.00 20.85
CA ARG A 670 -5.59 -15.19 22.30
C ARG A 670 -4.55 -14.44 23.13
N ARG A 671 -3.27 -14.49 22.75
CA ARG A 671 -2.20 -13.78 23.46
C ARG A 671 -2.45 -12.27 23.50
N LEU A 672 -2.89 -11.70 22.38
CA LEU A 672 -3.03 -10.26 22.21
C LEU A 672 -4.31 -9.70 22.86
N GLY A 673 -5.46 -10.36 22.68
CA GLY A 673 -6.76 -9.84 23.13
C GLY A 673 -7.65 -10.84 23.89
N GLY A 674 -7.11 -12.00 24.27
CA GLY A 674 -7.81 -12.99 25.09
C GLY A 674 -9.02 -13.62 24.41
N THR A 675 -9.97 -14.06 25.23
CA THR A 675 -11.21 -14.70 24.78
C THR A 675 -12.10 -13.74 23.98
N ALA A 676 -12.15 -12.46 24.39
CA ALA A 676 -12.90 -11.43 23.68
C ALA A 676 -12.44 -11.27 22.21
N ALA A 677 -11.12 -11.35 21.96
CA ALA A 677 -10.59 -11.31 20.61
C ALA A 677 -10.97 -12.54 19.79
N LEU A 678 -10.91 -13.75 20.35
CA LEU A 678 -11.32 -14.97 19.65
C LEU A 678 -12.82 -14.93 19.25
N VAL A 679 -13.68 -14.49 20.17
CA VAL A 679 -15.12 -14.32 19.89
C VAL A 679 -15.36 -13.23 18.85
N GLY A 680 -14.63 -12.12 18.94
CA GLY A 680 -14.74 -11.01 17.98
C GLY A 680 -14.24 -11.39 16.58
N VAL A 681 -13.17 -12.18 16.48
CA VAL A 681 -12.69 -12.76 15.21
C VAL A 681 -13.73 -13.71 14.62
N ALA A 682 -14.32 -14.61 15.43
CA ALA A 682 -15.40 -15.47 14.98
C ALA A 682 -16.61 -14.67 14.48
N ARG A 683 -16.96 -13.57 15.16
CA ARG A 683 -18.01 -12.65 14.70
C ARG A 683 -17.64 -12.00 13.37
N ALA A 684 -16.39 -11.56 13.18
CA ALA A 684 -15.95 -10.98 11.92
C ALA A 684 -16.06 -11.98 10.75
N ILE A 685 -15.69 -13.25 10.96
CA ILE A 685 -15.88 -14.32 9.96
C ILE A 685 -17.36 -14.48 9.59
N ALA A 686 -18.24 -14.58 10.58
CA ALA A 686 -19.68 -14.73 10.35
C ALA A 686 -20.29 -13.48 9.68
N ASP A 687 -19.89 -12.29 10.11
CA ASP A 687 -20.37 -11.02 9.56
C ASP A 687 -19.96 -10.85 8.11
N VAL A 688 -18.67 -11.01 7.78
CA VAL A 688 -18.17 -10.90 6.40
C VAL A 688 -18.83 -11.93 5.50
N GLY A 689 -18.96 -13.18 5.97
CA GLY A 689 -19.63 -14.24 5.20
C GLY A 689 -21.10 -13.98 4.89
N ARG A 690 -21.79 -13.07 5.61
CA ARG A 690 -23.19 -12.72 5.32
C ARG A 690 -23.36 -11.82 4.09
N TRP A 691 -22.44 -10.89 3.85
CA TRP A 691 -22.53 -9.94 2.73
C TRP A 691 -21.49 -10.19 1.63
N LEU A 692 -20.52 -11.09 1.88
CA LEU A 692 -19.63 -11.69 0.89
C LEU A 692 -19.72 -13.22 1.00
N PRO A 693 -20.85 -13.83 0.60
CA PRO A 693 -21.10 -15.25 0.74
C PRO A 693 -20.14 -16.08 -0.12
#